data_AF-A0A7K4DM92-F1
#
_entry.id   AF-A0A7K4DM92-F1
#
_cell.length_a   1.000
_cell.length_b   1.000
_cell.length_c   1.000
_cell.angle_alpha   90.00
_cell.angle_beta   90.00
_cell.angle_gamma   90.00
#
_symmetry.space_group_name_H-M   'P 1'
#
loop_
_entity.id
_entity.type
_entity.pdbx_description
1 polymer ?
#
loop_
_entity_poly.entity_id
_entity_poly.type
_entity_poly.pdbx_seq_one_letter_code
_entity_poly.pdbx_strand_id
1 'polypeptide(L)'
;DNTTTPLITVNQPPAGTETTTPRTLTKKEYLTMAQNIQNYITDNGRAPSTVGTVLGNIKFQSLLYLYSRALNMEKTYGALPTFLAIRPWNNIPITDTNKKTITTQDITNTATEVKNFLEYHKYLPEYININGIVVNQATFLQLLTQTTLKINNNDNTPLNLTNTKTPTTGTETTTPGTLTKNEYLQLAQNIQTYIENNGQAPSTMSTVFGNIKFQSLLYLYSRALNMEKTYGALPTFLAVRPWNNIPITDTNKKTITTQDITNTATEVKNFLEYHKYLPEYITINGIVVNQATFLQLLTQTTLKINNNDNTPLTLTNTKTPTTGTETTTPGTLTKNEYLQLAQNILTYINTNKKAPATITSSLGNIKFQSALYMYCRVLNNYKDNGVLPQLVTVRPWSTSNIPIRDEFFTIQQITKTAIEVKTFLEGNKYLPEYITVNGVVINQSQFIYLITTATIHINTGDTSPITLITARVPTTSTEKVSGGSILVDEYLTIAKNIRNYIITNKKAPSLVSTSLGQMSYQATLYMYCRILNQYNSIKDLPIAVNVKPWKTSNIPIYDKATFTIAEITQSAVEIKIFVDGKGYLPEWITVGGVYLNQTQFLHLLTGATIFISSSNSRSVTPVNAVLPSTTVTDTFTSNNMSKYSYLQLAQSIKTYIEQNKKGPASMAISSGVISFKSLIYMYSRVLQQYKQHQTLPGTINLKKWSSQNIPIYDDYFSHQEIATTAMQVKIFAEGNLILPTLITISGVVVNQAQFLDLLTQAAIKIKNNDNSVTYLQKVNLPTYNYENMISGNMALNDILILAQRIKSYIDTNRIAEGSFSSSLGDISFTSQIYLFSRLMDYYNSKKTLPSSVTNIKPWALMVYKLPAGFEVYLKPSNHCNSNDPLIIDLAKRITVGAVTPYDKALHIFNWVRDLVEYEFYYNTAKGAYQTLNTMGGNCCDISHAIVALCRASGLAARYVHGDCFFTYSQTWCGHVWAQIYVNSGWVTADGSNNYNEFGVIDNWDTGSYKLKGIYSSLPF
;
A
#
# COMPACT_ATOMS: atom_id res chain seq x y z
N ASP A 1 3.39 76.87 66.04
CA ASP A 1 3.11 78.02 66.92
C ASP A 1 2.07 77.67 67.96
N ASN A 2 2.47 77.72 69.23
CA ASN A 2 1.58 77.64 70.40
C ASN A 2 0.97 79.01 70.71
N THR A 3 0.33 79.65 69.73
CA THR A 3 -0.47 80.85 69.96
C THR A 3 -1.89 80.41 70.32
N THR A 4 -2.31 80.69 71.55
CA THR A 4 -3.70 80.47 72.00
C THR A 4 -4.63 81.29 71.12
N THR A 5 -5.38 80.62 70.24
CA THR A 5 -6.40 81.28 69.41
C THR A 5 -7.58 81.66 70.32
N PRO A 6 -7.98 82.94 70.39
CA PRO A 6 -9.10 83.36 71.22
C PRO A 6 -10.39 82.67 70.77
N LEU A 7 -11.20 82.23 71.73
CA LEU A 7 -12.55 81.71 71.46
C LEU A 7 -13.40 82.87 70.90
N ILE A 8 -13.88 82.71 69.67
CA ILE A 8 -14.84 83.64 69.04
C ILE A 8 -16.25 83.05 69.09
N THR A 9 -17.25 83.86 69.39
CA THR A 9 -18.67 83.45 69.31
C THR A 9 -19.09 83.43 67.85
N VAL A 10 -19.49 82.27 67.34
CA VAL A 10 -19.89 82.06 65.93
C VAL A 10 -21.36 81.65 65.87
N ASN A 11 -22.17 82.37 65.09
CA ASN A 11 -23.58 82.04 64.91
C ASN A 11 -23.78 80.75 64.10
N GLN A 12 -24.84 80.00 64.42
CA GLN A 12 -25.24 78.79 63.68
C GLN A 12 -25.55 79.14 62.21
N PRO A 13 -25.07 78.35 61.24
CA PRO A 13 -25.38 78.56 59.83
C PRO A 13 -26.84 78.22 59.51
N PRO A 14 -27.45 78.86 58.48
CA PRO A 14 -28.75 78.43 57.95
C PRO A 14 -28.64 77.05 57.28
N ALA A 15 -29.79 76.39 57.05
CA ALA A 15 -29.84 75.10 56.37
C ALA A 15 -29.21 75.18 54.95
N GLY A 16 -28.26 74.30 54.67
CA GLY A 16 -27.57 74.20 53.38
C GLY A 16 -27.95 72.95 52.61
N THR A 17 -27.98 73.04 51.28
CA THR A 17 -28.19 71.89 50.38
C THR A 17 -26.86 71.24 50.01
N GLU A 18 -26.75 69.93 50.23
CA GLU A 18 -25.53 69.18 49.91
C GLU A 18 -25.64 68.54 48.53
N THR A 19 -24.69 68.86 47.66
CA THR A 19 -24.56 68.28 46.31
C THR A 19 -23.25 67.53 46.12
N THR A 20 -22.47 67.35 47.19
CA THR A 20 -21.19 66.64 47.17
C THR A 20 -21.40 65.16 46.95
N THR A 21 -20.64 64.56 46.04
CA THR A 21 -20.56 63.10 45.87
C THR A 21 -19.42 62.51 46.71
N PRO A 22 -19.48 61.20 47.08
CA PRO A 22 -18.40 60.54 47.80
C PRO A 22 -17.03 60.72 47.12
N ARG A 23 -16.03 61.24 47.85
CA ARG A 23 -14.67 61.47 47.32
C ARG A 23 -13.62 61.58 48.41
N THR A 24 -12.36 61.71 48.01
CA THR A 24 -11.22 61.93 48.90
C THR A 24 -10.58 63.28 48.61
N LEU A 25 -10.37 64.09 49.64
CA LEU A 25 -9.57 65.30 49.56
C LEU A 25 -8.12 65.00 49.89
N THR A 26 -7.21 65.60 49.14
CA THR A 26 -5.79 65.69 49.50
C THR A 26 -5.60 66.65 50.68
N LYS A 27 -4.48 66.48 51.40
CA LYS A 27 -4.06 67.41 52.46
C LYS A 27 -4.07 68.87 52.04
N LYS A 28 -3.60 69.16 50.82
CA LYS A 28 -3.63 70.52 50.27
C LYS A 28 -5.07 71.02 50.15
N GLU A 29 -5.97 70.25 49.56
CA GLU A 29 -7.36 70.66 49.33
C GLU A 29 -8.13 70.91 50.63
N TYR A 30 -8.06 70.01 51.62
CA TYR A 30 -8.80 70.22 52.87
C TYR A 30 -8.17 71.32 53.73
N LEU A 31 -6.86 71.57 53.66
CA LEU A 31 -6.25 72.71 54.36
C LEU A 31 -6.61 74.04 53.70
N THR A 32 -6.58 74.11 52.37
CA THR A 32 -7.07 75.29 51.65
C THR A 32 -8.55 75.55 51.95
N MET A 33 -9.36 74.49 52.03
CA MET A 33 -10.76 74.60 52.41
C MET A 33 -10.92 75.08 53.85
N ALA A 34 -10.12 74.58 54.80
CA ALA A 34 -10.13 75.04 56.19
C ALA A 34 -9.82 76.53 56.27
N GLN A 35 -8.82 77.01 55.52
CA GLN A 35 -8.48 78.42 55.44
C GLN A 35 -9.64 79.25 54.89
N ASN A 36 -10.29 78.78 53.82
CA ASN A 36 -11.44 79.48 53.24
C ASN A 36 -12.63 79.55 54.21
N ILE A 37 -12.87 78.48 54.99
CA ILE A 37 -13.90 78.47 56.03
C ILE A 37 -13.56 79.46 57.14
N GLN A 38 -12.29 79.48 57.58
CA GLN A 38 -11.82 80.42 58.60
C GLN A 38 -12.03 81.87 58.14
N ASN A 39 -11.60 82.21 56.92
CA ASN A 39 -11.78 83.54 56.35
C ASN A 39 -13.28 83.90 56.28
N TYR A 40 -14.13 82.98 55.81
CA TYR A 40 -15.58 83.21 55.78
C TYR A 40 -16.17 83.51 57.16
N ILE A 41 -15.75 82.77 58.20
CA ILE A 41 -16.20 82.98 59.58
C ILE A 41 -15.75 84.35 60.08
N THR A 42 -14.49 84.73 59.84
CA THR A 42 -13.95 86.04 60.20
C THR A 42 -14.74 87.18 59.54
N ASP A 43 -15.08 87.02 58.26
CA ASP A 43 -15.76 88.06 57.47
C ASP A 43 -17.26 88.17 57.78
N ASN A 44 -17.91 87.08 58.19
CA ASN A 44 -19.38 87.00 58.29
C ASN A 44 -19.92 86.74 59.70
N GLY A 45 -19.05 86.48 60.70
CA GLY A 45 -19.44 86.17 62.08
C GLY A 45 -20.25 84.87 62.26
N ARG A 46 -20.30 84.02 61.22
CA ARG A 46 -21.04 82.75 61.20
C ARG A 46 -20.34 81.72 60.32
N ALA A 47 -20.57 80.44 60.58
CA ALA A 47 -20.09 79.37 59.70
C ALA A 47 -20.80 79.41 58.32
N PRO A 48 -20.16 78.92 57.24
CA PRO A 48 -20.83 78.78 55.96
C PRO A 48 -21.87 77.65 56.00
N SER A 49 -23.05 77.86 55.41
CA SER A 49 -24.08 76.81 55.26
C SER A 49 -23.61 75.69 54.33
N THR A 50 -22.85 76.05 53.30
CA THR A 50 -22.17 75.12 52.39
C THR A 50 -20.83 75.68 51.93
N VAL A 51 -19.86 74.81 51.65
CA VAL A 51 -18.61 75.17 50.96
C VAL A 51 -18.58 74.54 49.58
N GLY A 52 -18.51 75.39 48.56
CA GLY A 52 -18.41 74.96 47.17
C GLY A 52 -17.04 74.41 46.85
N THR A 53 -17.01 73.35 46.05
CA THR A 53 -15.78 72.74 45.56
C THR A 53 -15.96 72.33 44.11
N VAL A 54 -14.85 71.94 43.46
CA VAL A 54 -14.87 71.47 42.06
C VAL A 54 -15.76 70.23 41.82
N LEU A 55 -16.22 69.53 42.87
CA LEU A 55 -17.09 68.35 42.77
C LEU A 55 -18.42 68.50 43.55
N GLY A 56 -18.85 69.73 43.86
CA GLY A 56 -20.13 70.01 44.53
C GLY A 56 -20.00 70.76 45.86
N ASN A 57 -21.14 71.03 46.48
CA ASN A 57 -21.27 71.81 47.72
C ASN A 57 -21.33 70.88 48.93
N ILE A 58 -20.44 71.09 49.91
CA ILE A 58 -20.38 70.33 51.17
C ILE A 58 -21.13 71.13 52.23
N LYS A 59 -22.15 70.57 52.87
CA LYS A 59 -22.89 71.30 53.92
C LYS A 59 -22.13 71.31 55.25
N PHE A 60 -22.52 72.23 56.12
CA PHE A 60 -21.89 72.46 57.41
C PHE A 60 -21.65 71.20 58.25
N GLN A 61 -22.64 70.32 58.43
CA GLN A 61 -22.51 69.13 59.27
C GLN A 61 -21.42 68.17 58.75
N SER A 62 -21.34 68.01 57.42
CA SER A 62 -20.32 67.19 56.77
C SER A 62 -18.93 67.81 56.94
N LEU A 63 -18.80 69.13 56.86
CA LEU A 63 -17.53 69.84 57.12
C LEU A 63 -17.08 69.68 58.57
N LEU A 64 -18.00 69.84 59.53
CA LEU A 64 -17.71 69.68 60.94
C LEU A 64 -17.19 68.26 61.22
N TYR A 65 -17.92 67.25 60.74
CA TYR A 65 -17.51 65.85 60.88
C TYR A 65 -16.18 65.54 60.20
N LEU A 66 -15.93 66.13 59.03
CA LEU A 66 -14.67 66.00 58.30
C LEU A 66 -13.48 66.48 59.12
N TYR A 67 -13.52 67.71 59.65
CA TYR A 67 -12.40 68.27 60.40
C TYR A 67 -12.27 67.66 61.81
N SER A 68 -13.38 67.27 62.45
CA SER A 68 -13.32 66.48 63.69
C SER A 68 -12.58 65.16 63.47
N ARG A 69 -12.83 64.48 62.34
CA ARG A 69 -12.09 63.26 61.96
C ARG A 69 -10.62 63.54 61.67
N ALA A 70 -10.30 64.59 60.92
CA ALA A 70 -8.93 64.98 60.63
C ALA A 70 -8.11 65.21 61.92
N LEU A 71 -8.68 65.92 62.89
CA LEU A 71 -8.06 66.17 64.19
C LEU A 71 -7.96 64.90 65.03
N ASN A 72 -8.98 64.04 65.01
CA ASN A 72 -8.90 62.75 65.70
C ASN A 72 -7.78 61.85 65.12
N MET A 73 -7.59 61.85 63.80
CA MET A 73 -6.49 61.15 63.15
C MET A 73 -5.13 61.75 63.50
N GLU A 74 -5.01 63.07 63.56
CA GLU A 74 -3.79 63.75 64.00
C GLU A 74 -3.43 63.37 65.44
N LYS A 75 -4.41 63.38 66.35
CA LYS A 75 -4.25 62.90 67.72
C LYS A 75 -3.83 61.43 67.79
N THR A 76 -4.39 60.58 66.93
CA THR A 76 -4.14 59.13 66.96
C THR A 76 -2.80 58.75 66.33
N TYR A 77 -2.38 59.43 65.25
CA TYR A 77 -1.25 59.04 64.42
C TYR A 77 -0.10 60.06 64.38
N GLY A 78 -0.20 61.16 65.14
CA GLY A 78 0.83 62.19 65.27
C GLY A 78 0.99 63.10 64.04
N ALA A 79 0.09 63.00 63.05
CA ALA A 79 0.10 63.86 61.87
C ALA A 79 -1.28 63.92 61.21
N LEU A 80 -1.61 65.07 60.63
CA LEU A 80 -2.80 65.21 59.80
C LEU A 80 -2.76 64.26 58.58
N PRO A 81 -3.89 63.64 58.21
CA PRO A 81 -3.95 62.60 57.19
C PRO A 81 -3.62 63.14 55.78
N THR A 82 -2.92 62.34 54.96
CA THR A 82 -2.62 62.72 53.56
C THR A 82 -3.89 62.80 52.71
N PHE A 83 -4.85 61.94 53.02
CA PHE A 83 -6.10 61.75 52.31
C PHE A 83 -7.27 61.72 53.30
N LEU A 84 -8.34 62.44 53.00
CA LEU A 84 -9.50 62.51 53.88
C LEU A 84 -10.80 62.32 53.09
N ALA A 85 -11.54 61.26 53.41
CA ALA A 85 -12.76 60.91 52.68
C ALA A 85 -13.96 61.77 53.15
N ILE A 86 -14.70 62.30 52.18
CA ILE A 86 -15.95 63.04 52.34
C ILE A 86 -17.10 62.24 51.72
N ARG A 87 -18.22 62.15 52.44
CA ARG A 87 -19.51 61.67 51.94
C ARG A 87 -20.62 62.65 52.32
N PRO A 88 -21.77 62.62 51.62
CA PRO A 88 -22.96 63.30 52.09
C PRO A 88 -23.29 62.90 53.52
N TRP A 89 -23.81 63.82 54.31
CA TRP A 89 -24.18 63.59 55.70
C TRP A 89 -25.13 62.40 55.89
N ASN A 90 -26.04 62.20 54.94
CA ASN A 90 -27.02 61.12 54.98
C ASN A 90 -26.39 59.74 54.66
N ASN A 91 -25.06 59.66 54.44
CA ASN A 91 -24.33 58.47 53.99
C ASN A 91 -23.05 58.20 54.81
N ILE A 92 -23.12 58.40 56.14
CA ILE A 92 -22.09 58.05 57.14
C ILE A 92 -22.43 56.64 57.66
N PRO A 93 -21.50 55.66 57.68
CA PRO A 93 -20.12 55.78 58.19
C PRO A 93 -19.02 55.86 57.12
N ILE A 94 -17.92 56.54 57.47
CA ILE A 94 -16.72 56.72 56.62
C ILE A 94 -15.53 56.06 57.32
N THR A 95 -14.84 55.15 56.62
CA THR A 95 -13.58 54.57 57.09
C THR A 95 -12.42 55.38 56.53
N ASP A 96 -11.61 55.98 57.41
CA ASP A 96 -10.42 56.73 57.01
C ASP A 96 -9.23 55.81 56.74
N THR A 97 -8.37 56.23 55.80
CA THR A 97 -7.16 55.49 55.43
C THR A 97 -5.91 56.26 55.88
N ASN A 98 -4.99 55.57 56.55
CA ASN A 98 -3.67 56.11 56.90
C ASN A 98 -2.65 56.02 55.77
N LYS A 99 -3.09 55.66 54.56
CA LYS A 99 -2.19 55.51 53.42
C LYS A 99 -1.56 56.84 53.05
N LYS A 100 -0.24 56.78 52.77
CA LYS A 100 0.56 57.94 52.40
C LYS A 100 0.62 58.16 50.88
N THR A 101 0.34 57.12 50.08
CA THR A 101 0.52 57.14 48.61
C THR A 101 -0.45 56.18 47.91
N ILE A 102 -0.62 56.35 46.59
CA ILE A 102 -1.38 55.44 45.69
C ILE A 102 -0.37 54.75 44.78
N THR A 103 -0.34 53.41 44.72
CA THR A 103 0.59 52.67 43.86
C THR A 103 -0.06 52.22 42.55
N THR A 104 0.75 51.90 41.55
CA THR A 104 0.27 51.25 40.30
C THR A 104 -0.46 49.94 40.60
N GLN A 105 0.00 49.17 41.58
CA GLN A 105 -0.63 47.91 42.01
C GLN A 105 -2.03 48.13 42.61
N ASP A 106 -2.21 49.18 43.42
CA ASP A 106 -3.54 49.53 43.98
C ASP A 106 -4.54 49.82 42.84
N ILE A 107 -4.11 50.57 41.83
CA ILE A 107 -4.93 50.91 40.66
C ILE A 107 -5.22 49.67 39.81
N THR A 108 -4.21 48.84 39.54
CA THR A 108 -4.38 47.60 38.76
C THR A 108 -5.33 46.60 39.44
N ASN A 109 -5.27 46.49 40.78
CA ASN A 109 -6.23 45.69 41.54
C ASN A 109 -7.64 46.26 41.43
N THR A 110 -7.79 47.56 41.64
CA THR A 110 -9.09 48.25 41.54
C THR A 110 -9.66 48.18 40.11
N ALA A 111 -8.80 48.24 39.09
CA ALA A 111 -9.17 48.11 37.69
C ALA A 111 -9.83 46.75 37.38
N THR A 112 -9.35 45.69 38.03
CA THR A 112 -9.94 44.35 37.95
C THR A 112 -11.36 44.34 38.53
N GLU A 113 -11.54 44.94 39.71
CA GLU A 113 -12.85 45.04 40.37
C GLU A 113 -13.84 45.87 39.54
N VAL A 114 -13.39 47.03 39.05
CA VAL A 114 -14.20 47.92 38.20
C VAL A 114 -14.55 47.24 36.88
N LYS A 115 -13.62 46.56 36.20
CA LYS A 115 -13.92 45.74 35.03
C LYS A 115 -15.06 44.77 35.32
N ASN A 116 -14.94 43.98 36.39
CA ASN A 116 -15.94 42.96 36.73
C ASN A 116 -17.29 43.58 37.09
N PHE A 117 -17.29 44.72 37.80
CA PHE A 117 -18.50 45.49 38.08
C PHE A 117 -19.20 45.93 36.78
N LEU A 118 -18.45 46.51 35.83
CA LEU A 118 -19.01 46.99 34.56
C LEU A 118 -19.55 45.85 33.71
N GLU A 119 -18.86 44.71 33.70
CA GLU A 119 -19.29 43.51 32.98
C GLU A 119 -20.58 42.93 33.55
N TYR A 120 -20.79 43.00 34.86
CA TYR A 120 -21.99 42.50 35.53
C TYR A 120 -23.16 43.51 35.46
N HIS A 121 -22.92 44.77 35.83
CA HIS A 121 -23.96 45.78 36.04
C HIS A 121 -24.29 46.63 34.81
N LYS A 122 -23.39 46.76 33.83
CA LYS A 122 -23.58 47.56 32.59
C LYS A 122 -23.76 49.08 32.78
N TYR A 123 -23.43 49.61 33.95
CA TYR A 123 -23.37 51.05 34.22
C TYR A 123 -22.13 51.38 35.06
N LEU A 124 -21.69 52.64 35.06
CA LEU A 124 -20.53 53.07 35.85
C LEU A 124 -20.87 53.12 37.36
N PRO A 125 -20.00 52.62 38.25
CA PRO A 125 -20.21 52.74 39.69
C PRO A 125 -20.22 54.21 40.10
N GLU A 126 -21.08 54.58 41.05
CA GLU A 126 -21.22 55.98 41.51
C GLU A 126 -19.88 56.56 42.02
N TYR A 127 -19.10 55.73 42.70
CA TYR A 127 -17.74 56.01 43.15
C TYR A 127 -16.89 54.72 43.11
N ILE A 128 -15.57 54.89 43.14
CA ILE A 128 -14.61 53.79 43.04
C ILE A 128 -13.69 53.85 44.27
N ASN A 129 -13.51 52.71 44.93
CA ASN A 129 -12.69 52.61 46.14
C ASN A 129 -11.33 51.99 45.78
N ILE A 130 -10.28 52.80 45.80
CA ILE A 130 -8.89 52.38 45.61
C ILE A 130 -8.27 52.17 46.99
N ASN A 131 -8.39 50.95 47.53
CA ASN A 131 -7.72 50.56 48.77
C ASN A 131 -7.96 51.54 49.95
N GLY A 132 -9.20 52.01 50.11
CA GLY A 132 -9.66 52.97 51.11
C GLY A 132 -9.81 54.42 50.59
N ILE A 133 -9.32 54.72 49.39
CA ILE A 133 -9.40 56.05 48.77
C ILE A 133 -10.58 56.06 47.80
N VAL A 134 -11.61 56.86 48.11
CA VAL A 134 -12.80 57.00 47.27
C VAL A 134 -12.56 58.06 46.21
N VAL A 135 -12.74 57.70 44.93
CA VAL A 135 -12.61 58.60 43.78
C VAL A 135 -13.83 58.51 42.88
N ASN A 136 -14.08 59.55 42.09
CA ASN A 136 -15.08 59.50 41.04
C ASN A 136 -14.55 58.74 39.79
N GLN A 137 -15.44 58.48 38.84
CA GLN A 137 -15.11 57.76 37.60
C GLN A 137 -14.03 58.47 36.75
N ALA A 138 -14.04 59.81 36.72
CA ALA A 138 -13.14 60.60 35.87
C ALA A 138 -11.71 60.61 36.39
N THR A 139 -11.55 60.81 37.70
CA THR A 139 -10.28 60.64 38.42
C THR A 139 -9.77 59.21 38.23
N PHE A 140 -10.65 58.21 38.27
CA PHE A 140 -10.23 56.83 38.03
C PHE A 140 -9.72 56.61 36.59
N LEU A 141 -10.40 57.14 35.56
CA LEU A 141 -9.90 57.07 34.17
C LEU A 141 -8.51 57.72 34.04
N GLN A 142 -8.28 58.86 34.71
CA GLN A 142 -6.97 59.49 34.76
C GLN A 142 -5.92 58.55 35.36
N LEU A 143 -6.20 57.95 36.52
CA LEU A 143 -5.29 57.03 37.21
C LEU A 143 -5.03 55.76 36.39
N LEU A 144 -6.05 55.21 35.73
CA LEU A 144 -5.92 54.04 34.84
C LEU A 144 -4.94 54.32 33.69
N THR A 145 -5.09 55.47 33.03
CA THR A 145 -4.25 55.86 31.87
C THR A 145 -2.82 56.23 32.30
N GLN A 146 -2.64 56.92 33.43
CA GLN A 146 -1.31 57.15 34.02
C GLN A 146 -0.62 55.85 34.40
N THR A 147 -1.35 54.95 35.07
CA THR A 147 -0.82 53.63 35.48
C THR A 147 -0.40 52.82 34.26
N THR A 148 -1.19 52.84 33.18
CA THR A 148 -0.85 52.18 31.91
C THR A 148 0.45 52.72 31.31
N LEU A 149 0.64 54.04 31.28
CA LEU A 149 1.86 54.68 30.78
C LEU A 149 3.08 54.38 31.68
N LYS A 150 2.90 54.45 32.99
CA LYS A 150 3.94 54.14 33.98
C LYS A 150 4.43 52.70 33.87
N ILE A 151 3.50 51.72 33.80
CA ILE A 151 3.86 50.32 33.60
C ILE A 151 4.64 50.13 32.29
N ASN A 152 4.21 50.77 31.19
CA ASN A 152 4.95 50.69 29.94
C ASN A 152 6.39 51.21 30.04
N ASN A 153 6.61 52.23 30.87
CA ASN A 153 7.91 52.87 31.07
C ASN A 153 8.71 52.26 32.24
N ASN A 154 8.22 51.18 32.87
CA ASN A 154 8.79 50.59 34.09
C ASN A 154 8.94 51.61 35.25
N ASP A 155 8.03 52.58 35.34
CA ASP A 155 8.00 53.59 36.40
C ASP A 155 7.13 53.13 37.58
N ASN A 156 7.78 52.86 38.72
CA ASN A 156 7.13 52.42 39.95
C ASN A 156 6.88 53.55 40.97
N THR A 157 7.09 54.81 40.58
CA THR A 157 6.84 55.94 41.47
C THR A 157 5.35 56.02 41.82
N PRO A 158 4.99 56.33 43.08
CA PRO A 158 3.59 56.47 43.46
C PRO A 158 2.86 57.56 42.65
N LEU A 159 1.55 57.39 42.48
CA LEU A 159 0.69 58.34 41.79
C LEU A 159 0.17 59.39 42.79
N ASN A 160 0.06 60.63 42.30
CA ASN A 160 -0.61 61.70 43.02
C ASN A 160 -2.10 61.67 42.69
N LEU A 161 -2.93 61.91 43.70
CA LEU A 161 -4.37 62.05 43.51
C LEU A 161 -4.69 63.45 43.01
N THR A 162 -5.27 63.53 41.80
CA THR A 162 -5.80 64.78 41.23
C THR A 162 -7.29 64.62 40.98
N ASN A 163 -8.12 65.42 41.63
CA ASN A 163 -9.56 65.35 41.46
C ASN A 163 -9.98 65.89 40.08
N THR A 164 -10.43 64.99 39.21
CA THR A 164 -10.85 65.31 37.83
C THR A 164 -12.37 65.42 37.74
N LYS A 165 -12.87 66.45 37.05
CA LYS A 165 -14.31 66.63 36.82
C LYS A 165 -14.87 65.60 35.84
N THR A 166 -16.08 65.10 36.09
CA THR A 166 -16.79 64.20 35.17
C THR A 166 -17.16 64.90 33.87
N PRO A 167 -17.12 64.22 32.71
CA PRO A 167 -17.45 64.81 31.42
C PRO A 167 -18.94 65.14 31.29
N THR A 168 -19.30 65.92 30.27
CA THR A 168 -20.67 65.97 29.75
C THR A 168 -20.98 64.73 28.90
N THR A 169 -22.25 64.53 28.53
CA THR A 169 -22.65 63.42 27.67
C THR A 169 -21.98 63.50 26.29
N GLY A 170 -21.37 62.40 25.86
CA GLY A 170 -20.73 62.27 24.53
C GLY A 170 -21.39 61.18 23.67
N THR A 171 -21.31 61.34 22.35
CA THR A 171 -21.86 60.38 21.37
C THR A 171 -20.76 59.43 20.89
N GLU A 172 -21.01 58.13 20.99
CA GLU A 172 -20.07 57.09 20.56
C GLU A 172 -20.30 56.72 19.09
N THR A 173 -19.24 56.75 18.28
CA THR A 173 -19.25 56.31 16.87
C THR A 173 -18.29 55.14 16.62
N THR A 174 -17.83 54.52 17.70
CA THR A 174 -16.87 53.41 17.67
C THR A 174 -17.41 52.21 16.91
N THR A 175 -16.57 51.61 16.08
CA THR A 175 -16.80 50.33 15.42
C THR A 175 -15.92 49.23 16.05
N PRO A 176 -16.32 47.96 15.97
CA PRO A 176 -15.48 46.85 16.44
C PRO A 176 -14.08 46.83 15.80
N GLY A 177 -13.04 46.81 16.61
CA GLY A 177 -11.65 46.67 16.16
C GLY A 177 -10.69 46.25 17.28
N THR A 178 -9.39 46.39 17.01
CA THR A 178 -8.32 46.10 17.96
C THR A 178 -7.23 47.17 17.85
N LEU A 179 -6.90 47.80 18.97
CA LEU A 179 -5.76 48.71 19.07
C LEU A 179 -4.49 47.89 19.35
N THR A 180 -3.41 48.23 18.66
CA THR A 180 -2.06 47.80 19.02
C THR A 180 -1.60 48.49 20.30
N LYS A 181 -0.57 47.93 20.94
CA LYS A 181 0.08 48.53 22.12
C LYS A 181 0.41 50.00 21.93
N ASN A 182 1.02 50.37 20.82
CA ASN A 182 1.39 51.76 20.54
C ASN A 182 0.15 52.66 20.41
N GLU A 183 -0.93 52.19 19.78
CA GLU A 183 -2.13 52.99 19.59
C GLU A 183 -2.89 53.25 20.91
N TYR A 184 -3.05 52.26 21.79
CA TYR A 184 -3.73 52.51 23.07
C TYR A 184 -2.84 53.25 24.08
N LEU A 185 -1.50 53.16 23.98
CA LEU A 185 -0.60 54.01 24.76
C LEU A 185 -0.69 55.47 24.30
N GLN A 186 -0.72 55.70 22.98
CA GLN A 186 -0.93 57.04 22.44
C GLN A 186 -2.30 57.61 22.86
N LEU A 187 -3.35 56.79 22.83
CA LEU A 187 -4.66 57.18 23.34
C LEU A 187 -4.62 57.55 24.84
N ALA A 188 -3.82 56.84 25.64
CA ALA A 188 -3.67 57.11 27.07
C ALA A 188 -3.02 58.47 27.28
N GLN A 189 -1.97 58.76 26.52
CA GLN A 189 -1.31 60.06 26.52
C GLN A 189 -2.26 61.18 26.10
N ASN A 190 -3.05 60.97 25.06
CA ASN A 190 -4.03 61.96 24.60
C ASN A 190 -5.09 62.26 25.67
N ILE A 191 -5.53 61.24 26.43
CA ILE A 191 -6.47 61.41 27.57
C ILE A 191 -5.81 62.22 28.68
N GLN A 192 -4.54 61.94 29.02
CA GLN A 192 -3.80 62.70 30.02
C GLN A 192 -3.69 64.17 29.65
N THR A 193 -3.22 64.46 28.43
CA THR A 193 -3.10 65.83 27.93
C THR A 193 -4.44 66.56 27.90
N TYR A 194 -5.54 65.86 27.55
CA TYR A 194 -6.88 66.46 27.62
C TYR A 194 -7.25 66.85 29.06
N ILE A 195 -7.04 65.96 30.03
CA ILE A 195 -7.37 66.20 31.44
C ILE A 195 -6.51 67.33 32.02
N GLU A 196 -5.21 67.36 31.71
CA GLU A 196 -4.29 68.42 32.15
C GLU A 196 -4.74 69.81 31.65
N ASN A 197 -5.19 69.89 30.40
CA ASN A 197 -5.61 71.15 29.79
C ASN A 197 -7.00 71.63 30.25
N ASN A 198 -7.90 70.72 30.63
CA ASN A 198 -9.31 71.05 30.88
C ASN A 198 -9.76 70.85 32.33
N GLY A 199 -8.98 70.16 33.18
CA GLY A 199 -9.39 69.73 34.52
C GLY A 199 -10.58 68.77 34.53
N GLN A 200 -10.98 68.24 33.37
CA GLN A 200 -12.15 67.42 33.14
C GLN A 200 -11.78 66.23 32.24
N ALA A 201 -12.37 65.06 32.50
CA ALA A 201 -12.22 63.92 31.60
C ALA A 201 -12.90 64.17 30.24
N PRO A 202 -12.41 63.59 29.15
CA PRO A 202 -13.05 63.73 27.84
C PRO A 202 -14.40 63.02 27.79
N SER A 203 -15.40 63.65 27.16
CA SER A 203 -16.68 62.98 26.86
C SER A 203 -16.51 61.89 25.80
N THR A 204 -15.61 62.11 24.84
CA THR A 204 -15.16 61.14 23.84
C THR A 204 -13.71 61.37 23.43
N MET A 205 -13.03 60.33 22.96
CA MET A 205 -11.72 60.42 22.29
C MET A 205 -11.75 59.78 20.91
N SER A 206 -11.17 60.47 19.92
CA SER A 206 -11.15 59.99 18.54
C SER A 206 -10.07 58.93 18.30
N THR A 207 -10.41 57.87 17.57
CA THR A 207 -9.50 56.79 17.16
C THR A 207 -9.75 56.39 15.71
N VAL A 208 -8.92 55.48 15.18
CA VAL A 208 -9.12 54.86 13.85
C VAL A 208 -10.45 54.11 13.73
N PHE A 209 -11.08 53.74 14.85
CA PHE A 209 -12.37 53.05 14.89
C PHE A 209 -13.56 53.98 15.16
N GLY A 210 -13.34 55.29 15.28
CA GLY A 210 -14.36 56.28 15.64
C GLY A 210 -14.17 56.87 17.04
N ASN A 211 -15.15 57.63 17.51
CA ASN A 211 -15.10 58.32 18.80
C ASN A 211 -15.53 57.37 19.92
N ILE A 212 -14.58 57.01 20.78
CA ILE A 212 -14.80 56.19 21.97
C ILE A 212 -15.27 57.08 23.11
N LYS A 213 -16.46 56.82 23.65
CA LYS A 213 -16.99 57.62 24.77
C LYS A 213 -16.35 57.29 26.11
N PHE A 214 -16.54 58.18 27.07
CA PHE A 214 -15.98 58.09 28.43
C PHE A 214 -16.11 56.70 29.10
N GLN A 215 -17.30 56.11 29.11
CA GLN A 215 -17.57 54.81 29.73
C GLN A 215 -16.70 53.71 29.10
N SER A 216 -16.60 53.71 27.77
CA SER A 216 -15.81 52.74 27.00
C SER A 216 -14.32 52.93 27.20
N LEU A 217 -13.83 54.17 27.35
CA LEU A 217 -12.43 54.46 27.70
C LEU A 217 -12.07 53.89 29.09
N LEU A 218 -12.94 54.12 30.07
CA LEU A 218 -12.73 53.61 31.44
C LEU A 218 -12.70 52.08 31.46
N TYR A 219 -13.61 51.43 30.74
CA TYR A 219 -13.62 49.98 30.58
C TYR A 219 -12.39 49.45 29.81
N LEU A 220 -11.97 50.15 28.74
CA LEU A 220 -10.80 49.79 27.93
C LEU A 220 -9.53 49.72 28.79
N TYR A 221 -9.23 50.76 29.57
CA TYR A 221 -8.04 50.77 30.41
C TYR A 221 -8.17 49.90 31.65
N SER A 222 -9.39 49.71 32.17
CA SER A 222 -9.62 48.73 33.24
C SER A 222 -9.26 47.31 32.77
N ARG A 223 -9.63 46.95 31.53
CA ARG A 223 -9.25 45.68 30.92
C ARG A 223 -7.75 45.60 30.63
N ALA A 224 -7.13 46.67 30.11
CA ALA A 224 -5.70 46.68 29.84
C ALA A 224 -4.86 46.37 31.09
N LEU A 225 -5.19 46.99 32.23
CA LEU A 225 -4.51 46.72 33.50
C LEU A 225 -4.88 45.34 34.08
N ASN A 226 -6.13 44.89 33.94
CA ASN A 226 -6.48 43.52 34.32
C ASN A 226 -5.67 42.47 33.53
N MET A 227 -5.44 42.70 32.23
CA MET A 227 -4.59 41.82 31.42
C MET A 227 -3.13 41.87 31.87
N GLU A 228 -2.63 43.04 32.24
CA GLU A 228 -1.29 43.19 32.80
C GLU A 228 -1.14 42.41 34.11
N LYS A 229 -2.10 42.52 35.03
CA LYS A 229 -2.15 41.70 36.25
C LYS A 229 -2.17 40.21 35.97
N THR A 230 -2.93 39.80 34.94
CA THR A 230 -3.16 38.38 34.62
C THR A 230 -1.95 37.74 33.93
N TYR A 231 -1.31 38.48 33.02
CA TYR A 231 -0.27 37.95 32.13
C TYR A 231 1.13 38.53 32.38
N GLY A 232 1.29 39.43 33.36
CA GLY A 232 2.54 40.09 33.71
C GLY A 232 3.03 41.13 32.70
N ALA A 233 2.20 41.51 31.72
CA ALA A 233 2.54 42.50 30.71
C ALA A 233 1.29 43.15 30.11
N LEU A 234 1.39 44.42 29.76
CA LEU A 234 0.37 45.12 28.99
C LEU A 234 0.12 44.40 27.65
N PRO A 235 -1.15 44.28 27.21
CA PRO A 235 -1.49 43.47 26.05
C PRO A 235 -0.93 44.04 24.75
N THR A 236 -0.47 43.17 23.84
CA THR A 236 -0.05 43.61 22.49
C THR A 236 -1.24 44.11 21.67
N PHE A 237 -2.40 43.49 21.87
CA PHE A 237 -3.64 43.74 21.15
C PHE A 237 -4.77 43.93 22.15
N LEU A 238 -5.47 45.07 22.08
CA LEU A 238 -6.57 45.39 22.98
C LEU A 238 -7.84 45.65 22.16
N ALA A 239 -8.87 44.84 22.38
CA ALA A 239 -10.11 44.93 21.60
C ALA A 239 -10.89 46.20 21.95
N VAL A 240 -11.51 46.83 20.96
CA VAL A 240 -12.36 48.02 21.11
C VAL A 240 -13.75 47.72 20.57
N ARG A 241 -14.79 48.01 21.36
CA ARG A 241 -16.21 47.88 20.98
C ARG A 241 -17.01 49.04 21.55
N PRO A 242 -18.19 49.34 20.98
CA PRO A 242 -19.17 50.21 21.63
C PRO A 242 -19.53 49.73 23.03
N TRP A 243 -19.92 50.67 23.89
CA TRP A 243 -20.33 50.38 25.27
C TRP A 243 -21.44 49.34 25.40
N ASN A 244 -22.37 49.32 24.45
CA ASN A 244 -23.51 48.39 24.47
C ASN A 244 -23.09 46.93 24.21
N ASN A 245 -21.81 46.68 23.89
CA ASN A 245 -21.26 45.38 23.53
C ASN A 245 -20.27 44.82 24.58
N ILE A 246 -20.43 45.18 25.86
CA ILE A 246 -19.68 44.58 26.97
C ILE A 246 -20.42 43.33 27.52
N PRO A 247 -19.75 42.24 27.95
CA PRO A 247 -18.32 42.10 28.18
C PRO A 247 -17.53 41.88 26.88
N ILE A 248 -16.28 42.33 26.85
CA ILE A 248 -15.37 42.10 25.73
C ILE A 248 -14.30 41.11 26.17
N THR A 249 -14.16 40.02 25.43
CA THR A 249 -13.09 39.03 25.63
C THR A 249 -11.84 39.48 24.87
N ASP A 250 -10.74 39.69 25.58
CA ASP A 250 -9.44 40.01 24.98
C ASP A 250 -8.60 38.76 24.72
N THR A 251 -7.66 38.90 23.77
CA THR A 251 -6.69 37.86 23.41
C THR A 251 -5.34 38.12 24.07
N ASN A 252 -4.68 37.07 24.56
CA ASN A 252 -3.31 37.16 25.10
C ASN A 252 -2.22 36.95 24.03
N LYS A 253 -2.60 36.91 22.75
CA LYS A 253 -1.67 36.71 21.63
C LYS A 253 -0.69 37.87 21.55
N LYS A 254 0.59 37.53 21.35
CA LYS A 254 1.68 38.51 21.18
C LYS A 254 1.96 38.84 19.72
N THR A 255 1.59 37.96 18.81
CA THR A 255 1.89 38.06 17.37
C THR A 255 0.77 37.44 16.53
N ILE A 256 0.72 37.82 15.25
CA ILE A 256 -0.15 37.22 14.23
C ILE A 256 0.73 36.37 13.32
N THR A 257 0.35 35.13 13.04
CA THR A 257 1.11 34.21 12.16
C THR A 257 0.43 34.04 10.80
N THR A 258 1.19 33.56 9.80
CA THR A 258 0.64 33.18 8.49
C THR A 258 -0.42 32.08 8.62
N GLN A 259 -0.28 31.20 9.61
CA GLN A 259 -1.27 30.16 9.92
C GLN A 259 -2.58 30.74 10.46
N ASP A 260 -2.52 31.73 11.36
CA ASP A 260 -3.72 32.40 11.87
C ASP A 260 -4.52 33.02 10.71
N ILE A 261 -3.85 33.68 9.77
CA ILE A 261 -4.49 34.29 8.60
C ILE A 261 -5.04 33.24 7.64
N THR A 262 -4.30 32.17 7.37
CA THR A 262 -4.73 31.08 6.48
C THR A 262 -5.98 30.36 7.01
N ASN A 263 -6.06 30.15 8.32
CA ASN A 263 -7.26 29.61 8.96
C ASN A 263 -8.44 30.58 8.85
N THR A 264 -8.22 31.84 9.20
CA THR A 264 -9.27 32.88 9.10
C THR A 264 -9.76 33.07 7.66
N ALA A 265 -8.86 32.96 6.67
CA ALA A 265 -9.19 33.04 5.25
C ALA A 265 -10.17 31.94 4.83
N THR A 266 -10.01 30.73 5.38
CA THR A 266 -10.93 29.60 5.17
C THR A 266 -12.32 29.92 5.73
N GLU A 267 -12.38 30.46 6.95
CA GLU A 267 -13.63 30.83 7.63
C GLU A 267 -14.37 31.94 6.87
N VAL A 268 -13.67 33.00 6.49
CA VAL A 268 -14.24 34.12 5.72
C VAL A 268 -14.70 33.67 4.34
N LYS A 269 -13.94 32.79 3.66
CA LYS A 269 -14.38 32.17 2.40
C LYS A 269 -15.72 31.44 2.59
N ASN A 270 -15.81 30.56 3.59
CA ASN A 270 -17.01 29.78 3.84
C ASN A 270 -18.22 30.66 4.21
N PHE A 271 -18.00 31.67 5.07
CA PHE A 271 -19.04 32.66 5.41
C PHE A 271 -19.57 33.35 4.16
N LEU A 272 -18.67 33.84 3.30
CA LEU A 272 -19.02 34.57 2.08
C LEU A 272 -19.73 33.66 1.07
N GLU A 273 -19.29 32.42 0.93
CA GLU A 273 -19.93 31.43 0.06
C GLU A 273 -21.34 31.07 0.50
N TYR A 274 -21.63 31.11 1.81
CA TYR A 274 -22.95 30.85 2.35
C TYR A 274 -23.84 32.11 2.30
N HIS A 275 -23.38 33.22 2.89
CA HIS A 275 -24.16 34.44 3.08
C HIS A 275 -24.16 35.40 1.88
N LYS A 276 -23.22 35.27 0.94
CA LYS A 276 -23.07 36.10 -0.27
C LYS A 276 -22.74 37.58 -0.01
N TYR A 277 -22.27 37.92 1.19
CA TYR A 277 -21.75 39.24 1.54
C TYR A 277 -20.50 39.11 2.44
N LEU A 278 -19.72 40.19 2.56
CA LEU A 278 -18.56 40.22 3.45
C LEU A 278 -18.99 40.45 4.91
N PRO A 279 -18.39 39.73 5.88
CA PRO A 279 -18.67 39.97 7.29
C PRO A 279 -18.25 41.40 7.66
N GLU A 280 -19.03 42.06 8.52
CA GLU A 280 -18.78 43.45 8.93
C GLU A 280 -17.41 43.58 9.63
N TYR A 281 -17.05 42.59 10.44
CA TYR A 281 -15.76 42.45 11.12
C TYR A 281 -15.29 41.00 11.08
N ILE A 282 -13.98 40.80 11.18
CA ILE A 282 -13.31 39.50 11.03
C ILE A 282 -12.48 39.24 12.29
N THR A 283 -12.57 38.03 12.84
CA THR A 283 -11.86 37.65 14.06
C THR A 283 -10.72 36.70 13.73
N ILE A 284 -9.49 37.16 13.89
CA ILE A 284 -8.25 36.39 13.72
C ILE A 284 -7.79 35.94 15.11
N ASN A 285 -8.19 34.74 15.53
CA ASN A 285 -7.74 34.17 16.81
C ASN A 285 -7.94 35.12 18.02
N GLY A 286 -9.12 35.76 18.07
CA GLY A 286 -9.50 36.76 19.09
C GLY A 286 -9.13 38.21 18.77
N ILE A 287 -8.31 38.47 17.73
CA ILE A 287 -8.00 39.83 17.24
C ILE A 287 -9.08 40.23 16.24
N VAL A 288 -9.77 41.34 16.46
CA VAL A 288 -10.85 41.77 15.57
C VAL A 288 -10.40 42.89 14.64
N VAL A 289 -10.60 42.67 13.36
CA VAL A 289 -10.16 43.55 12.29
C VAL A 289 -11.30 43.84 11.33
N ASN A 290 -11.23 44.98 10.64
CA ASN A 290 -12.15 45.25 9.53
C ASN A 290 -11.69 44.53 8.24
N GLN A 291 -12.56 44.56 7.23
CA GLN A 291 -12.30 43.90 5.94
C GLN A 291 -11.02 44.40 5.25
N ALA A 292 -10.69 45.69 5.36
CA ALA A 292 -9.54 46.30 4.69
C ALA A 292 -8.20 45.87 5.32
N THR A 293 -8.15 45.84 6.65
CA THR A 293 -7.03 45.30 7.41
C THR A 293 -6.85 43.81 7.13
N PHE A 294 -7.96 43.07 6.99
CA PHE A 294 -7.88 41.67 6.60
C PHE A 294 -7.31 41.47 5.18
N LEU A 295 -7.73 42.27 4.19
CA LEU A 295 -7.16 42.22 2.84
C LEU A 295 -5.65 42.46 2.86
N GLN A 296 -5.16 43.42 3.65
CA GLN A 296 -3.73 43.66 3.84
C GLN A 296 -3.03 42.40 4.39
N LEU A 297 -3.60 41.77 5.42
CA LEU A 297 -3.02 40.57 6.04
C LEU A 297 -3.04 39.36 5.10
N LEU A 298 -4.09 39.21 4.28
CA LEU A 298 -4.19 38.17 3.25
C LEU A 298 -3.08 38.32 2.19
N THR A 299 -2.88 39.52 1.66
CA THR A 299 -1.85 39.77 0.63
C THR A 299 -0.45 39.64 1.19
N GLN A 300 -0.19 40.15 2.41
CA GLN A 300 1.09 39.96 3.08
C GLN A 300 1.38 38.48 3.37
N THR A 301 0.39 37.73 3.84
CA THR A 301 0.51 36.28 4.08
C THR A 301 0.82 35.53 2.79
N THR A 302 0.15 35.88 1.69
CA THR A 302 0.37 35.24 0.38
C THR A 302 1.82 35.45 -0.11
N LEU A 303 2.36 36.66 0.03
CA LEU A 303 3.76 36.96 -0.34
C LEU A 303 4.77 36.28 0.60
N LYS A 304 4.50 36.27 1.90
CA LYS A 304 5.34 35.59 2.90
C LYS A 304 5.44 34.09 2.63
N ILE A 305 4.30 33.44 2.37
CA ILE A 305 4.26 32.02 1.99
C ILE A 305 5.09 31.77 0.72
N ASN A 306 4.97 32.63 -0.30
CA ASN A 306 5.77 32.48 -1.52
C ASN A 306 7.29 32.57 -1.27
N ASN A 307 7.68 33.41 -0.31
CA ASN A 307 9.08 33.66 0.02
C ASN A 307 9.62 32.76 1.16
N ASN A 308 8.83 31.79 1.64
CA ASN A 308 9.13 30.98 2.83
C ASN A 308 9.47 31.81 4.07
N ASP A 309 8.85 32.99 4.21
CA ASP A 309 9.05 33.91 5.33
C ASP A 309 8.05 33.62 6.47
N ASN A 310 8.57 33.11 7.58
CA ASN A 310 7.79 32.73 8.77
C ASN A 310 7.75 33.84 9.85
N THR A 311 8.25 35.04 9.55
CA THR A 311 8.21 36.14 10.53
C THR A 311 6.77 36.56 10.84
N PRO A 312 6.47 36.99 12.08
CA PRO A 312 5.15 37.51 12.45
C PRO A 312 4.63 38.62 11.52
N LEU A 313 3.31 38.68 11.36
CA LEU A 313 2.64 39.77 10.68
C LEU A 313 2.43 40.96 11.61
N THR A 314 2.51 42.15 11.03
CA THR A 314 2.24 43.42 11.71
C THR A 314 0.78 43.81 11.47
N LEU A 315 0.05 44.08 12.55
CA LEU A 315 -1.31 44.61 12.46
C LEU A 315 -1.26 46.11 12.13
N THR A 316 -1.84 46.52 11.01
CA THR A 316 -2.02 47.93 10.66
C THR A 316 -3.49 48.23 10.42
N ASN A 317 -4.09 49.05 11.28
CA ASN A 317 -5.49 49.44 11.15
C ASN A 317 -5.70 50.26 9.86
N THR A 318 -6.28 49.61 8.85
CA THR A 318 -6.45 50.14 7.50
C THR A 318 -7.88 50.60 7.27
N LYS A 319 -8.07 51.80 6.71
CA LYS A 319 -9.41 52.32 6.39
C LYS A 319 -10.05 51.55 5.24
N THR A 320 -11.35 51.30 5.34
CA THR A 320 -12.15 50.70 4.27
C THR A 320 -12.25 51.64 3.05
N PRO A 321 -12.26 51.09 1.83
CA PRO A 321 -12.41 51.89 0.63
C PRO A 321 -13.83 52.45 0.49
N THR A 322 -13.97 53.49 -0.35
CA THR A 322 -15.27 53.88 -0.90
C THR A 322 -15.67 52.89 -2.01
N THR A 323 -16.89 53.00 -2.53
CA THR A 323 -17.32 52.20 -3.69
C THR A 323 -16.45 52.47 -4.91
N GLY A 324 -16.12 51.42 -5.66
CA GLY A 324 -15.40 51.50 -6.93
C GLY A 324 -16.09 50.67 -8.01
N THR A 325 -15.87 51.03 -9.27
CA THR A 325 -16.46 50.37 -10.44
C THR A 325 -15.58 49.22 -10.92
N GLU A 326 -16.13 48.00 -10.94
CA GLU A 326 -15.42 46.81 -11.41
C GLU A 326 -15.53 46.67 -12.93
N THR A 327 -14.42 46.41 -13.61
CA THR A 327 -14.38 46.13 -15.06
C THR A 327 -13.85 44.73 -15.38
N THR A 328 -13.80 43.85 -14.37
CA THR A 328 -13.21 42.51 -14.47
C THR A 328 -14.00 41.58 -15.39
N THR A 329 -13.33 40.99 -16.37
CA THR A 329 -13.85 39.88 -17.17
C THR A 329 -13.59 38.53 -16.48
N PRO A 330 -14.52 37.55 -16.54
CA PRO A 330 -14.27 36.21 -16.01
C PRO A 330 -13.04 35.56 -16.65
N GLY A 331 -12.11 35.08 -15.84
CA GLY A 331 -10.86 34.48 -16.33
C GLY A 331 -10.02 33.90 -15.20
N THR A 332 -8.74 33.61 -15.49
CA THR A 332 -7.77 33.11 -14.50
C THR A 332 -6.54 34.00 -14.43
N LEU A 333 -6.02 34.22 -13.23
CA LEU A 333 -4.69 34.81 -13.02
C LEU A 333 -3.69 33.71 -12.68
N THR A 334 -2.50 33.79 -13.26
CA THR A 334 -1.34 32.95 -12.90
C THR A 334 -0.78 33.32 -11.53
N LYS A 335 0.01 32.40 -10.95
CA LYS A 335 0.75 32.63 -9.71
C LYS A 335 1.52 33.96 -9.70
N ASN A 336 2.23 34.25 -10.77
CA ASN A 336 3.01 35.49 -10.87
C ASN A 336 2.10 36.73 -10.90
N GLU A 337 0.98 36.67 -11.62
CA GLU A 337 0.05 37.80 -11.73
C GLU A 337 -0.63 38.13 -10.39
N TYR A 338 -1.15 37.14 -9.66
CA TYR A 338 -1.80 37.44 -8.37
C TYR A 338 -0.79 37.75 -7.27
N LEU A 339 0.47 37.30 -7.35
CA LEU A 339 1.52 37.75 -6.44
C LEU A 339 1.89 39.22 -6.69
N GLN A 340 2.02 39.62 -7.96
CA GLN A 340 2.23 41.02 -8.32
C GLN A 340 1.05 41.90 -7.86
N LEU A 341 -0.18 41.42 -8.04
CA LEU A 341 -1.37 42.12 -7.55
C LEU A 341 -1.34 42.29 -6.02
N ALA A 342 -0.86 41.29 -5.27
CA ALA A 342 -0.75 41.35 -3.81
C ALA A 342 0.23 42.44 -3.38
N GLN A 343 1.37 42.54 -4.08
CA GLN A 343 2.36 43.57 -3.86
C GLN A 343 1.80 44.97 -4.15
N ASN A 344 1.07 45.13 -5.26
CA ASN A 344 0.44 46.41 -5.63
C ASN A 344 -0.58 46.87 -4.56
N ILE A 345 -1.39 45.94 -4.03
CA ILE A 345 -2.34 46.22 -2.94
C ILE A 345 -1.61 46.69 -1.67
N LEU A 346 -0.54 46.00 -1.27
CA LEU A 346 0.23 46.39 -0.08
C LEU A 346 0.90 47.76 -0.23
N THR A 347 1.49 48.03 -1.40
CA THR A 347 2.07 49.35 -1.71
C THR A 347 1.01 50.44 -1.59
N TYR A 348 -0.17 50.24 -2.18
CA TYR A 348 -1.27 51.20 -2.07
C TYR A 348 -1.68 51.45 -0.61
N ILE A 349 -1.87 50.39 0.18
CA ILE A 349 -2.28 50.47 1.59
C ILE A 349 -1.23 51.20 2.43
N ASN A 350 0.05 50.88 2.24
CA ASN A 350 1.13 51.49 3.00
C ASN A 350 1.23 53.00 2.76
N THR A 351 0.99 53.45 1.52
CA THR A 351 0.99 54.86 1.14
C THR A 351 -0.27 55.59 1.63
N ASN A 352 -1.46 55.02 1.42
CA ASN A 352 -2.72 55.74 1.62
C ASN A 352 -3.39 55.49 2.98
N LYS A 353 -2.88 54.52 3.77
CA LYS A 353 -3.51 54.02 5.01
C LYS A 353 -4.97 53.58 4.82
N LYS A 354 -5.33 53.22 3.59
CA LYS A 354 -6.67 52.85 3.13
C LYS A 354 -6.53 51.76 2.06
N ALA A 355 -7.43 50.79 2.03
CA ALA A 355 -7.43 49.80 0.96
C ALA A 355 -7.90 50.40 -0.38
N PRO A 356 -7.44 49.86 -1.53
CA PRO A 356 -7.91 50.33 -2.83
C PRO A 356 -9.38 49.96 -3.05
N ALA A 357 -10.16 50.86 -3.66
CA ALA A 357 -11.54 50.56 -4.07
C ALA A 357 -11.57 49.57 -5.24
N THR A 358 -10.60 49.70 -6.16
CA THR A 358 -10.31 48.75 -7.23
C THR A 358 -8.81 48.65 -7.44
N ILE A 359 -8.34 47.53 -8.01
CA ILE A 359 -6.94 47.30 -8.35
C ILE A 359 -6.83 46.73 -9.76
N THR A 360 -5.92 47.25 -10.58
CA THR A 360 -5.76 46.86 -11.99
C THR A 360 -5.06 45.51 -12.14
N SER A 361 -5.58 44.66 -13.03
CA SER A 361 -5.03 43.35 -13.41
C SER A 361 -5.15 43.12 -14.92
N SER A 362 -4.60 42.00 -15.42
CA SER A 362 -4.77 41.55 -16.82
C SER A 362 -6.23 41.24 -17.19
N LEU A 363 -7.12 41.05 -16.20
CA LEU A 363 -8.55 40.82 -16.41
C LEU A 363 -9.40 42.09 -16.27
N GLY A 364 -8.79 43.27 -16.08
CA GLY A 364 -9.46 44.54 -15.79
C GLY A 364 -9.33 44.97 -14.32
N ASN A 365 -10.12 45.97 -13.90
CA ASN A 365 -10.07 46.52 -12.54
C ASN A 365 -10.91 45.67 -11.59
N ILE A 366 -10.22 44.91 -10.73
CA ILE A 366 -10.80 44.03 -9.71
C ILE A 366 -11.24 44.89 -8.52
N LYS A 367 -12.50 44.81 -8.10
CA LYS A 367 -12.97 45.57 -6.93
C LYS A 367 -12.51 44.95 -5.62
N PHE A 368 -12.51 45.77 -4.57
CA PHE A 368 -12.10 45.40 -3.21
C PHE A 368 -12.64 44.02 -2.75
N GLN A 369 -13.96 43.79 -2.90
CA GLN A 369 -14.60 42.57 -2.45
C GLN A 369 -14.14 41.33 -3.23
N SER A 370 -13.95 41.47 -4.55
CA SER A 370 -13.43 40.41 -5.42
C SER A 370 -11.99 40.05 -5.06
N ALA A 371 -11.15 41.05 -4.80
CA ALA A 371 -9.76 40.84 -4.39
C ALA A 371 -9.68 40.10 -3.03
N LEU A 372 -10.47 40.55 -2.04
CA LEU A 372 -10.53 39.90 -0.72
C LEU A 372 -10.98 38.43 -0.85
N TYR A 373 -12.08 38.17 -1.57
CA TYR A 373 -12.56 36.81 -1.77
C TYR A 373 -11.55 35.93 -2.53
N MET A 374 -10.89 36.48 -3.55
CA MET A 374 -9.83 35.80 -4.29
C MET A 374 -8.69 35.37 -3.37
N TYR A 375 -8.13 36.27 -2.55
CA TYR A 375 -7.03 35.89 -1.65
C TYR A 375 -7.48 34.95 -0.53
N CYS A 376 -8.73 35.02 -0.06
CA CYS A 376 -9.27 34.00 0.83
C CYS A 376 -9.22 32.60 0.19
N ARG A 377 -9.60 32.50 -1.10
CA ARG A 377 -9.54 31.24 -1.85
C ARG A 377 -8.11 30.78 -2.13
N VAL A 378 -7.19 31.70 -2.44
CA VAL A 378 -5.76 31.39 -2.63
C VAL A 378 -5.17 30.76 -1.37
N LEU A 379 -5.40 31.36 -0.20
CA LEU A 379 -4.88 30.82 1.06
C LEU A 379 -5.60 29.53 1.50
N ASN A 380 -6.90 29.40 1.25
CA ASN A 380 -7.59 28.12 1.44
C ASN A 380 -6.96 27.02 0.58
N ASN A 381 -6.65 27.30 -0.71
CA ASN A 381 -6.01 26.33 -1.58
C ASN A 381 -4.62 25.93 -1.08
N TYR A 382 -3.82 26.90 -0.60
CA TYR A 382 -2.53 26.63 0.04
C TYR A 382 -2.68 25.72 1.27
N LYS A 383 -3.67 25.97 2.13
CA LYS A 383 -3.95 25.13 3.29
C LYS A 383 -4.19 23.66 2.91
N ASP A 384 -4.95 23.43 1.83
CA ASP A 384 -5.35 22.09 1.42
C ASP A 384 -4.23 21.33 0.68
N ASN A 385 -3.34 22.04 -0.04
CA ASN A 385 -2.35 21.43 -0.94
C ASN A 385 -0.88 21.65 -0.52
N GLY A 386 -0.60 22.50 0.47
CA GLY A 386 0.76 22.86 0.91
C GLY A 386 1.53 23.76 -0.05
N VAL A 387 0.95 24.11 -1.20
CA VAL A 387 1.56 24.99 -2.23
C VAL A 387 0.55 26.01 -2.70
N LEU A 388 1.03 27.22 -3.02
CA LEU A 388 0.17 28.26 -3.60
C LEU A 388 -0.33 27.82 -4.98
N PRO A 389 -1.59 28.10 -5.33
CA PRO A 389 -2.18 27.64 -6.59
C PRO A 389 -1.50 28.26 -7.81
N GLN A 390 -1.28 27.47 -8.86
CA GLN A 390 -0.67 27.99 -10.10
C GLN A 390 -1.59 28.93 -10.88
N LEU A 391 -2.90 28.76 -10.72
CA LEU A 391 -3.96 29.57 -11.31
C LEU A 391 -5.01 29.88 -10.25
N VAL A 392 -5.68 31.02 -10.37
CA VAL A 392 -6.89 31.35 -9.58
C VAL A 392 -7.96 31.91 -10.50
N THR A 393 -9.18 31.35 -10.46
CA THR A 393 -10.32 31.91 -11.21
C THR A 393 -10.82 33.18 -10.53
N VAL A 394 -10.93 34.25 -11.32
CA VAL A 394 -11.49 35.55 -10.93
C VAL A 394 -12.77 35.80 -11.72
N ARG A 395 -13.81 36.23 -11.03
CA ARG A 395 -15.07 36.69 -11.61
C ARG A 395 -15.45 38.01 -10.96
N PRO A 396 -16.16 38.91 -11.69
CA PRO A 396 -16.67 40.13 -11.08
C PRO A 396 -17.61 39.78 -9.93
N TRP A 397 -17.57 40.58 -8.88
CA TRP A 397 -18.35 40.31 -7.68
C TRP A 397 -19.84 40.52 -7.94
N SER A 398 -20.56 39.41 -7.85
CA SER A 398 -22.01 39.27 -7.95
C SER A 398 -22.41 38.10 -7.06
N THR A 399 -23.58 38.18 -6.43
CA THR A 399 -24.14 37.06 -5.66
C THR A 399 -24.35 35.81 -6.53
N SER A 400 -24.59 35.99 -7.83
CA SER A 400 -24.72 34.90 -8.82
C SER A 400 -23.39 34.19 -9.13
N ASN A 401 -22.25 34.85 -8.92
CA ASN A 401 -20.93 34.29 -9.17
C ASN A 401 -20.34 33.59 -7.92
N ILE A 402 -20.99 33.71 -6.76
CA ILE A 402 -20.52 33.16 -5.49
C ILE A 402 -21.34 31.90 -5.17
N PRO A 403 -20.73 30.73 -4.95
CA PRO A 403 -19.29 30.50 -4.85
C PRO A 403 -18.59 30.45 -6.22
N ILE A 404 -17.35 30.94 -6.28
CA ILE A 404 -16.47 30.70 -7.44
C ILE A 404 -15.75 29.37 -7.20
N ARG A 405 -15.89 28.44 -8.15
CA ARG A 405 -15.15 27.18 -8.18
C ARG A 405 -14.07 27.24 -9.25
N ASP A 406 -12.87 26.80 -8.91
CA ASP A 406 -11.79 26.66 -9.89
C ASP A 406 -12.08 25.42 -10.74
N GLU A 407 -12.14 25.61 -12.06
CA GLU A 407 -12.41 24.56 -13.04
C GLU A 407 -11.10 24.03 -13.63
N PHE A 408 -10.06 23.88 -12.79
CA PHE A 408 -8.79 23.26 -13.14
C PHE A 408 -8.30 22.44 -11.95
N PHE A 409 -7.62 21.32 -12.23
CA PHE A 409 -7.30 20.33 -11.21
C PHE A 409 -5.86 19.85 -11.32
N THR A 410 -5.23 19.59 -10.17
CA THR A 410 -3.91 18.95 -10.13
C THR A 410 -4.01 17.45 -10.40
N ILE A 411 -2.90 16.83 -10.82
CA ILE A 411 -2.81 15.37 -10.96
C ILE A 411 -3.22 14.67 -9.66
N GLN A 412 -2.85 15.22 -8.50
CA GLN A 412 -3.17 14.66 -7.19
C GLN A 412 -4.69 14.69 -6.90
N GLN A 413 -5.37 15.80 -7.20
CA GLN A 413 -6.83 15.91 -7.03
C GLN A 413 -7.59 14.94 -7.94
N ILE A 414 -7.14 14.82 -9.19
CA ILE A 414 -7.71 13.88 -10.17
C ILE A 414 -7.47 12.43 -9.72
N THR A 415 -6.24 12.12 -9.28
CA THR A 415 -5.85 10.78 -8.81
C THR A 415 -6.66 10.37 -7.58
N LYS A 416 -6.83 11.27 -6.60
CA LYS A 416 -7.68 11.03 -5.43
C LYS A 416 -9.11 10.69 -5.85
N THR A 417 -9.70 11.50 -6.73
CA THR A 417 -11.07 11.27 -7.23
C THR A 417 -11.17 9.97 -8.02
N ALA A 418 -10.14 9.59 -8.78
CA ALA A 418 -10.09 8.33 -9.52
C ALA A 418 -10.11 7.11 -8.60
N ILE A 419 -9.46 7.18 -7.45
CA ILE A 419 -9.49 6.13 -6.42
C ILE A 419 -10.89 6.03 -5.79
N GLU A 420 -11.54 7.16 -5.52
CA GLU A 420 -12.92 7.22 -5.01
C GLU A 420 -13.91 6.62 -6.01
N VAL A 421 -13.82 6.99 -7.29
CA VAL A 421 -14.67 6.46 -8.37
C VAL A 421 -14.44 4.95 -8.57
N LYS A 422 -13.19 4.49 -8.55
CA LYS A 422 -12.86 3.04 -8.57
C LYS A 422 -13.56 2.31 -7.42
N THR A 423 -13.40 2.82 -6.19
CA THR A 423 -13.95 2.18 -4.98
C THR A 423 -15.47 2.14 -5.01
N PHE A 424 -16.11 3.24 -5.42
CA PHE A 424 -17.55 3.31 -5.62
C PHE A 424 -18.02 2.26 -6.63
N LEU A 425 -17.39 2.21 -7.81
CA LEU A 425 -17.74 1.27 -8.86
C LEU A 425 -17.55 -0.18 -8.42
N GLU A 426 -16.48 -0.49 -7.69
CA GLU A 426 -16.21 -1.86 -7.23
C GLU A 426 -17.21 -2.34 -6.18
N GLY A 427 -17.71 -1.44 -5.33
CA GLY A 427 -18.77 -1.74 -4.37
C GLY A 427 -20.16 -1.83 -5.03
N ASN A 428 -20.49 -0.91 -5.93
CA ASN A 428 -21.85 -0.75 -6.46
C ASN A 428 -22.08 -1.41 -7.83
N LYS A 429 -21.02 -1.78 -8.54
CA LYS A 429 -21.02 -2.40 -9.88
C LYS A 429 -21.57 -1.52 -11.02
N TYR A 430 -21.67 -0.20 -10.81
CA TYR A 430 -22.01 0.79 -11.83
C TYR A 430 -21.18 2.08 -11.65
N LEU A 431 -21.12 2.91 -12.69
CA LEU A 431 -20.45 4.21 -12.63
C LEU A 431 -21.33 5.27 -11.97
N PRO A 432 -20.77 6.17 -11.14
CA PRO A 432 -21.52 7.29 -10.61
C PRO A 432 -21.97 8.22 -11.74
N GLU A 433 -23.21 8.72 -11.68
CA GLU A 433 -23.76 9.64 -12.69
C GLU A 433 -23.00 10.97 -12.72
N TYR A 434 -22.69 11.48 -11.51
CA TYR A 434 -21.90 12.68 -11.30
C TYR A 434 -20.69 12.38 -10.42
N ILE A 435 -19.59 13.05 -10.72
CA ILE A 435 -18.30 12.88 -10.04
C ILE A 435 -17.90 14.24 -9.50
N THR A 436 -17.43 14.30 -8.25
CA THR A 436 -16.99 15.56 -7.64
C THR A 436 -15.48 15.59 -7.57
N VAL A 437 -14.85 16.51 -8.33
CA VAL A 437 -13.40 16.75 -8.24
C VAL A 437 -13.21 18.07 -7.51
N ASN A 438 -12.60 18.04 -6.32
CA ASN A 438 -12.32 19.23 -5.51
C ASN A 438 -13.54 20.17 -5.34
N GLY A 439 -14.73 19.61 -5.10
CA GLY A 439 -15.99 20.35 -4.92
C GLY A 439 -16.70 20.79 -6.21
N VAL A 440 -16.15 20.47 -7.38
CA VAL A 440 -16.80 20.71 -8.69
C VAL A 440 -17.50 19.43 -9.14
N VAL A 441 -18.81 19.51 -9.31
CA VAL A 441 -19.63 18.41 -9.84
C VAL A 441 -19.49 18.37 -11.36
N ILE A 442 -19.02 17.24 -11.88
CA ILE A 442 -18.78 17.01 -13.30
C ILE A 442 -19.41 15.70 -13.76
N ASN A 443 -19.68 15.56 -15.05
CA ASN A 443 -20.14 14.29 -15.62
C ASN A 443 -18.98 13.35 -15.98
N GLN A 444 -19.30 12.11 -16.33
CA GLN A 444 -18.32 11.07 -16.66
C GLN A 444 -17.41 11.41 -17.86
N SER A 445 -17.88 12.17 -18.85
CA SER A 445 -17.05 12.58 -20.01
C SER A 445 -16.06 13.67 -19.68
N GLN A 446 -16.43 14.56 -18.76
CA GLN A 446 -15.49 15.53 -18.21
C GLN A 446 -14.44 14.82 -17.36
N PHE A 447 -14.86 13.82 -16.56
CA PHE A 447 -13.93 13.07 -15.74
C PHE A 447 -12.98 12.19 -16.54
N ILE A 448 -13.46 11.50 -17.59
CA ILE A 448 -12.58 10.69 -18.45
C ILE A 448 -11.51 11.57 -19.13
N TYR A 449 -11.87 12.79 -19.54
CA TYR A 449 -10.91 13.77 -20.04
C TYR A 449 -9.82 14.09 -19.01
N LEU A 450 -10.20 14.34 -17.75
CA LEU A 450 -9.26 14.64 -16.67
C LEU A 450 -8.31 13.47 -16.40
N ILE A 451 -8.83 12.24 -16.23
CA ILE A 451 -7.98 11.08 -15.91
C ILE A 451 -7.07 10.68 -17.08
N THR A 452 -7.52 10.80 -18.34
CA THR A 452 -6.64 10.54 -19.49
C THR A 452 -5.58 11.62 -19.65
N THR A 453 -5.93 12.89 -19.41
CA THR A 453 -4.95 14.00 -19.47
C THR A 453 -3.94 13.89 -18.33
N ALA A 454 -4.39 13.54 -17.12
CA ALA A 454 -3.51 13.28 -15.98
C ALA A 454 -2.55 12.12 -16.28
N THR A 455 -3.03 11.04 -16.90
CA THR A 455 -2.18 9.91 -17.32
C THR A 455 -1.10 10.35 -18.31
N ILE A 456 -1.43 11.22 -19.27
CA ILE A 456 -0.46 11.79 -20.22
C ILE A 456 0.55 12.69 -19.50
N HIS A 457 0.07 13.59 -18.63
CA HIS A 457 0.92 14.51 -17.86
C HIS A 457 1.92 13.75 -16.98
N ILE A 458 1.47 12.67 -16.31
CA ILE A 458 2.36 11.77 -15.55
C ILE A 458 3.46 11.21 -16.45
N ASN A 459 3.10 10.71 -17.64
CA ASN A 459 4.08 10.15 -18.58
C ASN A 459 5.10 11.19 -19.08
N THR A 460 4.71 12.46 -19.24
CA THR A 460 5.59 13.51 -19.75
C THR A 460 6.29 14.31 -18.65
N GLY A 461 6.01 14.05 -17.37
CA GLY A 461 6.47 14.87 -16.24
C GLY A 461 5.85 16.27 -16.20
N ASP A 462 4.73 16.49 -16.89
CA ASP A 462 4.03 17.78 -16.89
C ASP A 462 3.24 17.92 -15.57
N THR A 463 3.54 18.96 -14.80
CA THR A 463 2.88 19.22 -13.50
C THR A 463 1.83 20.33 -13.58
N SER A 464 1.56 20.87 -14.77
CA SER A 464 0.57 21.92 -14.97
C SER A 464 -0.85 21.46 -14.59
N PRO A 465 -1.68 22.33 -13.98
CA PRO A 465 -3.08 22.01 -13.72
C PRO A 465 -3.84 21.74 -15.02
N ILE A 466 -4.76 20.77 -14.96
CA ILE A 466 -5.58 20.39 -16.10
C ILE A 466 -6.89 21.15 -16.02
N THR A 467 -7.11 22.08 -16.96
CA THR A 467 -8.35 22.84 -17.10
C THR A 467 -9.48 21.92 -17.54
N LEU A 468 -10.58 21.94 -16.80
CA LEU A 468 -11.83 21.28 -17.13
C LEU A 468 -12.37 21.84 -18.45
N ILE A 469 -12.91 20.95 -19.27
CA ILE A 469 -13.64 21.33 -20.48
C ILE A 469 -15.08 20.84 -20.39
N THR A 470 -15.98 21.53 -21.07
CA THR A 470 -17.36 21.07 -21.23
C THR A 470 -17.39 19.89 -22.21
N ALA A 471 -17.98 18.78 -21.78
CA ALA A 471 -18.18 17.59 -22.61
C ALA A 471 -19.49 16.89 -22.25
N ARG A 472 -20.23 16.41 -23.26
CA ARG A 472 -21.47 15.62 -23.07
C ARG A 472 -21.15 14.12 -22.95
N VAL A 473 -22.00 13.37 -22.25
CA VAL A 473 -21.86 11.91 -22.10
C VAL A 473 -22.09 11.18 -23.43
N PRO A 474 -21.31 10.14 -23.78
CA PRO A 474 -21.54 9.32 -24.96
C PRO A 474 -22.90 8.63 -24.98
N THR A 475 -23.38 8.32 -26.18
CA THR A 475 -24.46 7.34 -26.35
C THR A 475 -23.92 5.94 -26.03
N THR A 476 -24.77 5.05 -25.52
CA THR A 476 -24.36 3.67 -25.23
C THR A 476 -24.05 2.92 -26.52
N SER A 477 -22.98 2.11 -26.49
CA SER A 477 -22.57 1.23 -27.58
C SER A 477 -22.29 -0.17 -27.01
N THR A 478 -22.40 -1.20 -27.86
CA THR A 478 -22.11 -2.58 -27.44
C THR A 478 -20.61 -2.86 -27.54
N GLU A 479 -20.02 -3.28 -26.43
CA GLU A 479 -18.60 -3.66 -26.34
C GLU A 479 -18.32 -5.00 -27.04
N LYS A 480 -17.13 -5.12 -27.65
CA LYS A 480 -16.59 -6.37 -28.21
C LYS A 480 -15.10 -6.49 -27.86
N VAL A 481 -14.80 -6.79 -26.59
CA VAL A 481 -13.44 -7.02 -26.10
C VAL A 481 -13.29 -8.48 -25.63
N SER A 482 -12.16 -9.14 -25.87
CA SER A 482 -11.92 -10.55 -25.47
C SER A 482 -11.39 -10.71 -24.05
N GLY A 483 -10.93 -9.63 -23.42
CA GLY A 483 -10.22 -9.64 -22.15
C GLY A 483 -8.76 -10.07 -22.29
N GLY A 484 -7.87 -9.51 -21.48
CA GLY A 484 -6.41 -9.63 -21.61
C GLY A 484 -5.69 -8.49 -20.91
N SER A 485 -4.44 -8.21 -21.27
CA SER A 485 -3.68 -7.08 -20.73
C SER A 485 -3.44 -6.03 -21.81
N ILE A 486 -3.61 -4.75 -21.47
CA ILE A 486 -3.24 -3.61 -22.31
C ILE A 486 -1.96 -3.00 -21.76
N LEU A 487 -0.96 -2.84 -22.62
CA LEU A 487 0.35 -2.31 -22.25
C LEU A 487 0.35 -0.77 -22.15
N VAL A 488 1.35 -0.23 -21.45
CA VAL A 488 1.52 1.21 -21.24
C VAL A 488 1.55 2.05 -22.51
N ASP A 489 2.28 1.61 -23.54
CA ASP A 489 2.33 2.36 -24.80
C ASP A 489 0.96 2.41 -25.50
N GLU A 490 0.20 1.33 -25.39
CA GLU A 490 -1.14 1.23 -25.96
C GLU A 490 -2.12 2.11 -25.18
N TYR A 491 -2.22 1.98 -23.85
CA TYR A 491 -3.14 2.83 -23.10
C TYR A 491 -2.74 4.30 -23.09
N LEU A 492 -1.46 4.65 -23.30
CA LEU A 492 -1.06 6.06 -23.49
C LEU A 492 -1.52 6.59 -24.85
N THR A 493 -1.45 5.76 -25.89
CA THR A 493 -1.98 6.09 -27.22
C THR A 493 -3.51 6.27 -27.15
N ILE A 494 -4.19 5.35 -26.46
CA ILE A 494 -5.63 5.46 -26.19
C ILE A 494 -5.96 6.75 -25.44
N ALA A 495 -5.19 7.12 -24.41
CA ALA A 495 -5.41 8.34 -23.62
C ALA A 495 -5.32 9.60 -24.49
N LYS A 496 -4.30 9.67 -25.36
CA LYS A 496 -4.13 10.78 -26.31
C LYS A 496 -5.30 10.87 -27.28
N ASN A 497 -5.74 9.74 -27.82
CA ASN A 497 -6.87 9.67 -28.74
C ASN A 497 -8.18 10.13 -28.08
N ILE A 498 -8.46 9.66 -26.87
CA ILE A 498 -9.65 10.08 -26.09
C ILE A 498 -9.60 11.58 -25.79
N ARG A 499 -8.47 12.09 -25.27
CA ARG A 499 -8.29 13.51 -24.97
C ARG A 499 -8.57 14.39 -26.18
N ASN A 500 -7.94 14.07 -27.32
CA ASN A 500 -8.09 14.83 -28.56
C ASN A 500 -9.53 14.74 -29.09
N TYR A 501 -10.15 13.56 -29.03
CA TYR A 501 -11.54 13.37 -29.43
C TYR A 501 -12.49 14.27 -28.61
N ILE A 502 -12.32 14.34 -27.28
CA ILE A 502 -13.18 15.16 -26.42
C ILE A 502 -12.97 16.66 -26.69
N ILE A 503 -11.72 17.10 -26.86
CA ILE A 503 -11.41 18.50 -27.16
C ILE A 503 -12.13 18.96 -28.42
N THR A 504 -12.10 18.14 -29.48
CA THR A 504 -12.71 18.43 -30.78
C THR A 504 -14.23 18.30 -30.76
N ASN A 505 -14.76 17.18 -30.24
CA ASN A 505 -16.18 16.84 -30.38
C ASN A 505 -17.06 17.28 -29.20
N LYS A 506 -16.46 17.80 -28.12
CA LYS A 506 -17.15 18.15 -26.87
C LYS A 506 -18.02 17.00 -26.32
N LYS A 507 -17.58 15.76 -26.53
CA LYS A 507 -18.22 14.50 -26.12
C LYS A 507 -17.17 13.40 -26.03
N ALA A 508 -17.28 12.46 -25.08
CA ALA A 508 -16.38 11.31 -25.04
C ALA A 508 -16.74 10.25 -26.10
N PRO A 509 -15.77 9.46 -26.60
CA PRO A 509 -16.07 8.37 -27.52
C PRO A 509 -16.88 7.28 -26.81
N SER A 510 -17.86 6.69 -27.50
CA SER A 510 -18.67 5.59 -26.94
C SER A 510 -17.95 4.24 -26.95
N LEU A 511 -17.04 4.06 -27.90
CA LEU A 511 -16.13 2.91 -28.02
C LEU A 511 -14.70 3.39 -28.29
N VAL A 512 -13.74 2.61 -27.82
CA VAL A 512 -12.31 2.82 -28.01
C VAL A 512 -11.70 1.56 -28.60
N SER A 513 -10.95 1.69 -29.70
CA SER A 513 -10.23 0.58 -30.32
C SER A 513 -8.99 0.20 -29.50
N THR A 514 -8.83 -1.10 -29.25
CA THR A 514 -7.68 -1.70 -28.55
C THR A 514 -7.21 -2.97 -29.27
N SER A 515 -6.04 -3.47 -28.90
CA SER A 515 -5.49 -4.78 -29.31
C SER A 515 -6.40 -5.95 -28.93
N LEU A 516 -7.28 -5.77 -27.94
CA LEU A 516 -8.23 -6.77 -27.45
C LEU A 516 -9.65 -6.59 -28.04
N GLY A 517 -9.86 -5.62 -28.93
CA GLY A 517 -11.14 -5.32 -29.55
C GLY A 517 -11.69 -3.92 -29.23
N GLN A 518 -13.01 -3.74 -29.38
CA GLN A 518 -13.71 -2.47 -29.14
C GLN A 518 -14.16 -2.40 -27.68
N MET A 519 -13.54 -1.51 -26.89
CA MET A 519 -13.83 -1.32 -25.47
C MET A 519 -14.84 -0.19 -25.23
N SER A 520 -15.79 -0.39 -24.32
CA SER A 520 -16.78 0.63 -23.96
C SER A 520 -16.19 1.81 -23.20
N TYR A 521 -16.87 2.96 -23.23
CA TYR A 521 -16.47 4.11 -22.42
C TYR A 521 -16.44 3.75 -20.93
N GLN A 522 -17.34 2.88 -20.45
CA GLN A 522 -17.41 2.48 -19.04
C GLN A 522 -16.18 1.70 -18.62
N ALA A 523 -15.80 0.67 -19.40
CA ALA A 523 -14.59 -0.11 -19.16
C ALA A 523 -13.34 0.76 -19.25
N THR A 524 -13.32 1.72 -20.19
CA THR A 524 -12.21 2.65 -20.36
C THR A 524 -12.05 3.57 -19.14
N LEU A 525 -13.15 4.17 -18.64
CA LEU A 525 -13.13 5.03 -17.45
C LEU A 525 -12.64 4.24 -16.22
N TYR A 526 -13.16 3.02 -16.03
CA TYR A 526 -12.71 2.13 -14.95
C TYR A 526 -11.23 1.75 -15.07
N MET A 527 -10.75 1.46 -16.27
CA MET A 527 -9.33 1.17 -16.54
C MET A 527 -8.44 2.34 -16.11
N TYR A 528 -8.72 3.57 -16.54
CA TYR A 528 -7.91 4.73 -16.14
C TYR A 528 -8.01 5.06 -14.65
N CYS A 529 -9.15 4.79 -14.00
CA CYS A 529 -9.23 4.92 -12.54
C CYS A 529 -8.28 3.94 -11.83
N ARG A 530 -8.19 2.70 -12.33
CA ARG A 530 -7.25 1.71 -11.80
C ARG A 530 -5.79 2.05 -12.13
N ILE A 531 -5.51 2.61 -13.31
CA ILE A 531 -4.18 3.12 -13.68
C ILE A 531 -3.72 4.17 -12.67
N LEU A 532 -4.53 5.19 -12.39
CA LEU A 532 -4.17 6.25 -11.43
C LEU A 532 -4.07 5.73 -9.99
N ASN A 533 -4.89 4.75 -9.60
CA ASN A 533 -4.76 4.07 -8.31
C ASN A 533 -3.41 3.33 -8.17
N GLN A 534 -2.96 2.64 -9.23
CA GLN A 534 -1.65 2.01 -9.23
C GLN A 534 -0.52 3.04 -9.19
N TYR A 535 -0.61 4.10 -9.99
CA TYR A 535 0.33 5.22 -9.96
C TYR A 535 0.48 5.82 -8.56
N ASN A 536 -0.62 6.00 -7.82
CA ASN A 536 -0.57 6.49 -6.46
C ASN A 536 0.28 5.58 -5.53
N SER A 537 0.28 4.28 -5.80
CA SER A 537 1.00 3.27 -5.00
C SER A 537 2.47 3.12 -5.40
N ILE A 538 2.76 3.02 -6.70
CA ILE A 538 4.13 2.73 -7.20
C ILE A 538 4.91 3.97 -7.63
N LYS A 539 4.25 5.14 -7.70
CA LYS A 539 4.80 6.43 -8.17
C LYS A 539 5.29 6.42 -9.62
N ASP A 540 4.83 5.47 -10.42
CA ASP A 540 5.08 5.32 -11.85
C ASP A 540 3.82 4.75 -12.54
N LEU A 541 3.73 4.82 -13.86
CA LEU A 541 2.61 4.24 -14.61
C LEU A 541 2.72 2.70 -14.68
N PRO A 542 1.61 1.95 -14.53
CA PRO A 542 1.63 0.49 -14.56
C PRO A 542 1.96 -0.05 -15.94
N ILE A 543 2.91 -0.97 -16.04
CA ILE A 543 3.39 -1.51 -17.33
C ILE A 543 2.26 -2.12 -18.17
N ALA A 544 1.31 -2.76 -17.50
CA ALA A 544 0.14 -3.34 -18.11
C ALA A 544 -1.05 -3.21 -17.16
N VAL A 545 -2.24 -3.16 -17.72
CA VAL A 545 -3.50 -3.25 -16.98
C VAL A 545 -4.37 -4.34 -17.58
N ASN A 546 -4.99 -5.13 -16.72
CA ASN A 546 -5.89 -6.18 -17.16
C ASN A 546 -7.22 -5.56 -17.55
N VAL A 547 -7.79 -5.99 -18.66
CA VAL A 547 -9.11 -5.61 -19.13
C VAL A 547 -9.94 -6.88 -19.26
N LYS A 548 -11.22 -6.77 -18.92
CA LYS A 548 -12.22 -7.81 -19.12
C LYS A 548 -13.45 -7.16 -19.75
N PRO A 549 -14.32 -7.94 -20.42
CA PRO A 549 -15.59 -7.43 -20.91
C PRO A 549 -16.38 -6.71 -19.80
N TRP A 550 -16.99 -5.57 -20.12
CA TRP A 550 -17.82 -4.81 -19.18
C TRP A 550 -19.04 -5.62 -18.74
N LYS A 551 -18.92 -6.27 -17.57
CA LYS A 551 -19.96 -7.08 -16.92
C LYS A 551 -19.81 -6.97 -15.41
N THR A 552 -20.92 -6.97 -14.68
CA THR A 552 -20.91 -6.88 -13.20
C THR A 552 -20.10 -8.02 -12.56
N SER A 553 -20.14 -9.23 -13.14
CA SER A 553 -19.37 -10.39 -12.70
C SER A 553 -17.85 -10.25 -12.85
N ASN A 554 -17.40 -9.32 -13.70
CA ASN A 554 -15.97 -9.08 -13.94
C ASN A 554 -15.38 -7.99 -13.03
N ILE A 555 -16.22 -7.32 -12.21
CA ILE A 555 -15.82 -6.23 -11.32
C ILE A 555 -15.77 -6.76 -9.88
N PRO A 556 -14.65 -6.61 -9.13
CA PRO A 556 -13.44 -5.86 -9.46
C PRO A 556 -12.48 -6.60 -10.41
N ILE A 557 -11.70 -5.83 -11.20
CA ILE A 557 -10.57 -6.35 -11.96
C ILE A 557 -9.28 -6.00 -11.21
N TYR A 558 -8.54 -7.02 -10.79
CA TYR A 558 -7.26 -6.86 -10.10
C TYR A 558 -6.11 -6.72 -11.10
N ASP A 559 -5.39 -5.60 -11.00
CA ASP A 559 -4.13 -5.39 -11.69
C ASP A 559 -2.95 -5.67 -10.76
N LYS A 560 -1.80 -6.03 -11.32
CA LYS A 560 -0.64 -6.45 -10.54
C LYS A 560 0.55 -5.52 -10.74
N ALA A 561 1.00 -4.94 -9.62
CA ALA A 561 2.11 -3.99 -9.58
C ALA A 561 3.47 -4.64 -9.27
N THR A 562 3.48 -5.80 -8.61
CA THR A 562 4.70 -6.53 -8.22
C THR A 562 4.46 -8.04 -8.34
N PHE A 563 5.54 -8.81 -8.54
CA PHE A 563 5.47 -10.26 -8.67
C PHE A 563 6.21 -10.94 -7.53
N THR A 564 5.60 -11.95 -6.93
CA THR A 564 6.25 -12.72 -5.87
C THR A 564 7.35 -13.61 -6.44
N ILE A 565 8.33 -13.99 -5.61
CA ILE A 565 9.38 -14.94 -6.03
C ILE A 565 8.76 -16.26 -6.50
N ALA A 566 7.68 -16.72 -5.86
CA ALA A 566 6.96 -17.93 -6.25
C ALA A 566 6.35 -17.84 -7.66
N GLU A 567 5.77 -16.71 -8.03
CA GLU A 567 5.19 -16.50 -9.37
C GLU A 567 6.26 -16.45 -10.45
N ILE A 568 7.37 -15.76 -10.18
CA ILE A 568 8.50 -15.64 -11.10
C ILE A 568 9.16 -17.00 -11.29
N THR A 569 9.41 -17.74 -10.21
CA THR A 569 10.00 -19.08 -10.26
C THR A 569 9.09 -20.08 -10.96
N GLN A 570 7.77 -20.04 -10.72
CA GLN A 570 6.81 -20.85 -11.46
C GLN A 570 6.89 -20.59 -12.97
N SER A 571 6.88 -19.32 -13.36
CA SER A 571 6.97 -18.93 -14.77
C SER A 571 8.32 -19.31 -15.37
N ALA A 572 9.41 -19.24 -14.61
CA ALA A 572 10.74 -19.69 -15.02
C ALA A 572 10.77 -21.20 -15.35
N VAL A 573 10.06 -22.02 -14.58
CA VAL A 573 9.90 -23.46 -14.88
C VAL A 573 9.20 -23.66 -16.21
N GLU A 574 8.09 -22.96 -16.43
CA GLU A 574 7.29 -23.06 -17.65
C GLU A 574 8.09 -22.64 -18.87
N ILE A 575 8.88 -21.56 -18.76
CA ILE A 575 9.77 -21.10 -19.83
C ILE A 575 10.90 -22.09 -20.09
N LYS A 576 11.50 -22.70 -19.06
CA LYS A 576 12.49 -23.77 -19.25
C LYS A 576 11.86 -24.93 -20.03
N ILE A 577 10.71 -25.44 -19.59
CA ILE A 577 9.99 -26.56 -20.24
C ILE A 577 9.66 -26.23 -21.69
N PHE A 578 9.17 -25.01 -21.94
CA PHE A 578 8.85 -24.55 -23.30
C PHE A 578 10.09 -24.54 -24.19
N VAL A 579 11.19 -23.94 -23.72
CA VAL A 579 12.45 -23.89 -24.49
C VAL A 579 13.01 -25.29 -24.72
N ASP A 580 12.99 -26.15 -23.70
CA ASP A 580 13.45 -27.55 -23.79
C ASP A 580 12.67 -28.34 -24.85
N GLY A 581 11.37 -28.10 -24.98
CA GLY A 581 10.50 -28.80 -25.94
C GLY A 581 10.43 -28.17 -27.33
N LYS A 582 10.65 -26.86 -27.47
CA LYS A 582 10.44 -26.11 -28.73
C LYS A 582 11.72 -25.55 -29.36
N GLY A 583 12.79 -25.37 -28.58
CA GLY A 583 14.06 -24.81 -29.06
C GLY A 583 14.06 -23.29 -29.31
N TYR A 584 12.98 -22.57 -28.97
CA TYR A 584 12.88 -21.11 -29.06
C TYR A 584 12.17 -20.49 -27.84
N LEU A 585 12.31 -19.17 -27.64
CA LEU A 585 11.61 -18.43 -26.58
C LEU A 585 10.21 -18.01 -27.03
N PRO A 586 9.18 -18.07 -26.17
CA PRO A 586 7.86 -17.56 -26.51
C PRO A 586 7.88 -16.05 -26.65
N GLU A 587 7.00 -15.51 -27.49
CA GLU A 587 6.87 -14.06 -27.74
C GLU A 587 6.40 -13.32 -26.48
N TRP A 588 5.42 -13.90 -25.78
CA TRP A 588 4.83 -13.38 -24.54
C TRP A 588 4.96 -14.40 -23.42
N ILE A 589 5.24 -13.91 -22.22
CA ILE A 589 5.48 -14.71 -21.02
C ILE A 589 4.44 -14.32 -19.98
N THR A 590 3.67 -15.30 -19.51
CA THR A 590 2.68 -15.06 -18.46
C THR A 590 3.36 -15.19 -17.11
N VAL A 591 3.29 -14.14 -16.28
CA VAL A 591 3.76 -14.18 -14.90
C VAL A 591 2.63 -13.75 -13.98
N GLY A 592 2.19 -14.63 -13.07
CA GLY A 592 1.14 -14.31 -12.11
C GLY A 592 -0.15 -13.76 -12.74
N GLY A 593 -0.48 -14.19 -13.97
CA GLY A 593 -1.65 -13.77 -14.75
C GLY A 593 -1.46 -12.52 -15.64
N VAL A 594 -0.25 -11.95 -15.72
CA VAL A 594 0.06 -10.78 -16.55
C VAL A 594 0.96 -11.19 -17.71
N TYR A 595 0.66 -10.72 -18.92
CA TYR A 595 1.49 -10.92 -20.10
C TYR A 595 2.66 -9.92 -20.13
N LEU A 596 3.88 -10.44 -20.15
CA LEU A 596 5.12 -9.68 -20.20
C LEU A 596 5.92 -10.04 -21.45
N ASN A 597 6.69 -9.09 -21.98
CA ASN A 597 7.67 -9.40 -23.01
C ASN A 597 8.94 -10.04 -22.41
N GLN A 598 9.81 -10.54 -23.28
CA GLN A 598 11.04 -11.25 -22.89
C GLN A 598 12.00 -10.39 -22.04
N THR A 599 12.10 -9.09 -22.29
CA THR A 599 12.99 -8.18 -21.52
C THR A 599 12.47 -7.99 -20.11
N GLN A 600 11.18 -7.74 -19.97
CA GLN A 600 10.52 -7.57 -18.68
C GLN A 600 10.65 -8.85 -17.85
N PHE A 601 10.49 -10.01 -18.49
CA PHE A 601 10.71 -11.28 -17.82
C PHE A 601 12.18 -11.47 -17.39
N LEU A 602 13.16 -11.12 -18.22
CA LEU A 602 14.58 -11.17 -17.85
C LEU A 602 14.88 -10.29 -16.62
N HIS A 603 14.26 -9.12 -16.54
CA HIS A 603 14.36 -8.24 -15.36
C HIS A 603 13.78 -8.92 -14.10
N LEU A 604 12.62 -9.56 -14.21
CA LEU A 604 12.04 -10.33 -13.10
C LEU A 604 12.92 -11.52 -12.68
N LEU A 605 13.44 -12.28 -13.64
CA LEU A 605 14.32 -13.42 -13.39
C LEU A 605 15.57 -13.01 -12.60
N THR A 606 16.23 -11.94 -13.04
CA THR A 606 17.44 -11.41 -12.41
C THR A 606 17.14 -10.77 -11.05
N GLY A 607 16.06 -10.00 -10.92
CA GLY A 607 15.58 -9.45 -9.65
C GLY A 607 15.27 -10.52 -8.61
N ALA A 608 14.53 -11.57 -8.99
CA ALA A 608 14.23 -12.69 -8.11
C ALA A 608 15.51 -13.42 -7.68
N THR A 609 16.44 -13.65 -8.60
CA THR A 609 17.73 -14.30 -8.30
C THR A 609 18.53 -13.51 -7.25
N ILE A 610 18.54 -12.18 -7.33
CA ILE A 610 19.22 -11.29 -6.36
C ILE A 610 18.50 -11.28 -5.00
N PHE A 611 17.17 -11.25 -4.99
CA PHE A 611 16.40 -11.28 -3.74
C PHE A 611 16.55 -12.61 -3.01
N ILE A 612 16.54 -13.72 -3.74
CA ILE A 612 16.82 -15.04 -3.18
C ILE A 612 18.22 -15.10 -2.57
N SER A 613 19.26 -14.59 -3.24
CA SER A 613 20.63 -14.65 -2.73
C SER A 613 20.86 -13.83 -1.45
N SER A 614 20.03 -12.81 -1.24
CA SER A 614 20.03 -11.95 -0.05
C SER A 614 19.02 -12.37 1.03
N SER A 615 18.37 -13.54 0.89
CA SER A 615 17.28 -14.02 1.77
C SER A 615 16.14 -13.01 1.92
N ASN A 616 15.88 -12.23 0.87
CA ASN A 616 14.87 -11.19 0.84
C ASN A 616 13.57 -11.75 0.23
N SER A 617 12.46 -11.66 0.95
CA SER A 617 11.14 -12.14 0.52
C SER A 617 10.29 -11.09 -0.21
N ARG A 618 10.85 -9.91 -0.51
CA ARG A 618 10.14 -8.84 -1.23
C ARG A 618 9.73 -9.31 -2.63
N SER A 619 8.60 -8.77 -3.09
CA SER A 619 8.17 -8.93 -4.48
C SER A 619 9.03 -8.07 -5.41
N VAL A 620 9.24 -8.53 -6.63
CA VAL A 620 9.99 -7.80 -7.66
C VAL A 620 9.02 -6.89 -8.41
N THR A 621 9.33 -5.60 -8.43
CA THR A 621 8.61 -4.63 -9.27
C THR A 621 9.15 -4.75 -10.69
N PRO A 622 8.31 -5.04 -11.69
CA PRO A 622 8.74 -5.07 -13.09
C PRO A 622 9.14 -3.66 -13.55
N VAL A 623 9.92 -3.56 -14.63
CA VAL A 623 10.28 -2.29 -15.27
C VAL A 623 9.75 -2.24 -16.69
N ASN A 624 9.19 -1.10 -17.10
CA ASN A 624 8.81 -0.92 -18.51
C ASN A 624 10.06 -0.96 -19.39
N ALA A 625 10.17 -1.99 -20.23
CA ALA A 625 11.35 -2.16 -21.07
C ALA A 625 11.01 -2.90 -22.37
N VAL A 626 11.62 -2.45 -23.47
CA VAL A 626 11.44 -3.02 -24.81
C VAL A 626 12.47 -4.13 -25.11
N LEU A 627 12.24 -4.90 -26.18
CA LEU A 627 13.20 -5.89 -26.69
C LEU A 627 14.50 -5.22 -27.18
N PRO A 628 15.65 -5.93 -27.15
CA PRO A 628 16.86 -5.44 -27.80
C PRO A 628 16.63 -5.19 -29.30
N SER A 629 17.28 -4.17 -29.86
CA SER A 629 17.13 -3.81 -31.29
C SER A 629 17.91 -4.72 -32.24
N THR A 630 18.85 -5.49 -31.70
CA THR A 630 19.71 -6.41 -32.45
C THR A 630 19.87 -7.69 -31.65
N THR A 631 20.12 -8.80 -32.34
CA THR A 631 20.45 -10.09 -31.72
C THR A 631 21.90 -10.42 -31.97
N VAL A 632 22.61 -10.81 -30.92
CA VAL A 632 24.01 -11.26 -30.98
C VAL A 632 24.06 -12.77 -30.68
N THR A 633 25.03 -13.49 -31.25
CA THR A 633 25.27 -14.91 -30.98
C THR A 633 26.25 -15.11 -29.82
N ASP A 634 26.19 -16.27 -29.17
CA ASP A 634 27.09 -16.59 -28.06
C ASP A 634 28.52 -16.82 -28.54
N THR A 635 29.50 -16.12 -27.95
CA THR A 635 30.92 -16.26 -28.28
C THR A 635 31.75 -16.90 -27.16
N PHE A 636 31.12 -17.20 -26.01
CA PHE A 636 31.86 -17.70 -24.86
C PHE A 636 32.48 -19.09 -25.06
N THR A 637 33.61 -19.33 -24.37
CA THR A 637 34.38 -20.59 -24.42
C THR A 637 34.25 -21.44 -23.15
N SER A 638 33.78 -20.89 -22.03
CA SER A 638 33.57 -21.65 -20.79
C SER A 638 32.37 -22.60 -20.90
N ASN A 639 32.49 -23.77 -20.25
CA ASN A 639 31.41 -24.75 -20.12
C ASN A 639 30.55 -24.54 -18.86
N ASN A 640 30.96 -23.69 -17.92
CA ASN A 640 30.25 -23.49 -16.66
C ASN A 640 30.38 -22.05 -16.12
N MET A 641 29.50 -21.68 -15.19
CA MET A 641 29.51 -20.39 -14.50
C MET A 641 29.16 -20.57 -13.02
N SER A 642 29.98 -20.00 -12.13
CA SER A 642 29.79 -20.08 -10.68
C SER A 642 28.65 -19.19 -10.18
N LYS A 643 28.14 -19.48 -8.98
CA LYS A 643 27.14 -18.68 -8.26
C LYS A 643 27.53 -17.23 -8.12
N TYR A 644 28.78 -16.97 -7.76
CA TYR A 644 29.28 -15.61 -7.66
C TYR A 644 29.16 -14.86 -9.00
N SER A 645 29.60 -15.49 -10.10
CA SER A 645 29.61 -14.88 -11.43
C SER A 645 28.22 -14.62 -11.98
N TYR A 646 27.28 -15.57 -11.87
CA TYR A 646 25.92 -15.33 -12.37
C TYR A 646 25.14 -14.35 -11.49
N LEU A 647 25.48 -14.18 -10.21
CA LEU A 647 24.86 -13.15 -9.36
C LEU A 647 25.34 -11.74 -9.75
N GLN A 648 26.63 -11.57 -10.03
CA GLN A 648 27.16 -10.31 -10.56
C GLN A 648 26.53 -9.96 -11.91
N LEU A 649 26.44 -10.94 -12.81
CA LEU A 649 25.78 -10.78 -14.09
C LEU A 649 24.30 -10.41 -13.94
N ALA A 650 23.59 -10.97 -12.96
CA ALA A 650 22.18 -10.66 -12.70
C ALA A 650 22.03 -9.19 -12.31
N GLN A 651 22.92 -8.71 -11.44
CA GLN A 651 22.93 -7.30 -11.04
C GLN A 651 23.23 -6.37 -12.22
N SER A 652 24.21 -6.71 -13.06
CA SER A 652 24.52 -5.92 -14.27
C SER A 652 23.34 -5.85 -15.25
N ILE A 653 22.65 -6.98 -15.48
CA ILE A 653 21.47 -7.04 -16.36
C ILE A 653 20.32 -6.20 -15.79
N LYS A 654 20.01 -6.37 -14.50
CA LYS A 654 18.95 -5.62 -13.83
C LYS A 654 19.20 -4.11 -13.94
N THR A 655 20.42 -3.67 -13.61
CA THR A 655 20.82 -2.27 -13.72
C THR A 655 20.73 -1.76 -15.17
N TYR A 656 21.19 -2.54 -16.15
CA TYR A 656 21.10 -2.18 -17.56
C TYR A 656 19.66 -1.95 -18.00
N ILE A 657 18.74 -2.87 -17.70
CA ILE A 657 17.33 -2.76 -18.08
C ILE A 657 16.67 -1.57 -17.37
N GLU A 658 16.98 -1.35 -16.09
CA GLU A 658 16.45 -0.23 -15.30
C GLU A 658 16.83 1.15 -15.86
N GLN A 659 18.08 1.29 -16.31
CA GLN A 659 18.63 2.52 -16.87
C GLN A 659 18.20 2.76 -18.32
N ASN A 660 18.24 1.73 -19.15
CA ASN A 660 18.03 1.87 -20.60
C ASN A 660 16.59 1.62 -21.03
N LYS A 661 15.73 1.13 -20.14
CA LYS A 661 14.34 0.70 -20.44
C LYS A 661 14.29 -0.23 -21.66
N LYS A 662 15.30 -1.09 -21.79
CA LYS A 662 15.52 -1.98 -22.94
C LYS A 662 16.37 -3.18 -22.55
N GLY A 663 16.12 -4.32 -23.20
CA GLY A 663 16.90 -5.54 -23.00
C GLY A 663 18.30 -5.43 -23.62
N PRO A 664 19.35 -5.98 -22.98
CA PRO A 664 20.67 -6.03 -23.59
C PRO A 664 20.65 -7.02 -24.77
N ALA A 665 21.27 -6.67 -25.90
CA ALA A 665 21.45 -7.63 -27.00
C ALA A 665 22.32 -8.83 -26.56
N SER A 666 23.27 -8.56 -25.67
CA SER A 666 24.14 -9.52 -25.02
C SER A 666 24.83 -8.90 -23.79
N MET A 667 25.46 -9.72 -22.95
CA MET A 667 26.29 -9.29 -21.82
C MET A 667 27.69 -9.90 -21.90
N ALA A 668 28.69 -9.13 -21.50
CA ALA A 668 30.06 -9.63 -21.38
C ALA A 668 30.20 -10.50 -20.13
N ILE A 669 30.91 -11.61 -20.27
CA ILE A 669 31.34 -12.51 -19.18
C ILE A 669 32.84 -12.79 -19.35
N SER A 670 33.50 -13.32 -18.32
CA SER A 670 34.96 -13.53 -18.33
C SER A 670 35.46 -14.37 -19.52
N SER A 671 34.62 -15.27 -20.04
CA SER A 671 34.95 -16.17 -21.14
C SER A 671 34.41 -15.75 -22.51
N GLY A 672 33.85 -14.55 -22.67
CA GLY A 672 33.27 -14.05 -23.93
C GLY A 672 31.95 -13.32 -23.74
N VAL A 673 31.00 -13.50 -24.66
CA VAL A 673 29.70 -12.80 -24.64
C VAL A 673 28.55 -13.80 -24.64
N ILE A 674 27.55 -13.56 -23.78
CA ILE A 674 26.30 -14.33 -23.67
C ILE A 674 25.13 -13.51 -24.24
N SER A 675 24.38 -14.10 -25.15
CA SER A 675 23.26 -13.48 -25.86
C SER A 675 22.01 -13.30 -24.99
N PHE A 676 21.14 -12.39 -25.38
CA PHE A 676 19.84 -12.16 -24.73
C PHE A 676 19.01 -13.43 -24.51
N LYS A 677 18.97 -14.33 -25.51
CA LYS A 677 18.21 -15.58 -25.43
C LYS A 677 18.80 -16.53 -24.39
N SER A 678 20.13 -16.66 -24.40
CA SER A 678 20.87 -17.46 -23.43
C SER A 678 20.71 -16.93 -22.00
N LEU A 679 20.64 -15.62 -21.80
CA LEU A 679 20.38 -15.03 -20.49
C LEU A 679 19.03 -15.44 -19.91
N ILE A 680 17.95 -15.31 -20.68
CA ILE A 680 16.60 -15.69 -20.23
C ILE A 680 16.55 -17.17 -19.88
N TYR A 681 17.05 -18.03 -20.75
CA TYR A 681 17.03 -19.46 -20.52
C TYR A 681 17.96 -19.88 -19.37
N MET A 682 19.14 -19.27 -19.24
CA MET A 682 20.04 -19.52 -18.12
C MET A 682 19.39 -19.14 -16.78
N TYR A 683 18.83 -17.95 -16.62
CA TYR A 683 18.19 -17.58 -15.35
C TYR A 683 16.87 -18.33 -15.11
N SER A 684 16.17 -18.76 -16.17
CA SER A 684 15.03 -19.66 -16.02
C SER A 684 15.46 -21.01 -15.41
N ARG A 685 16.60 -21.57 -15.86
CA ARG A 685 17.22 -22.76 -15.27
C ARG A 685 17.68 -22.52 -13.83
N VAL A 686 18.34 -21.40 -13.54
CA VAL A 686 18.77 -21.04 -12.18
C VAL A 686 17.60 -20.98 -11.20
N LEU A 687 16.50 -20.31 -11.58
CA LEU A 687 15.31 -20.21 -10.72
C LEU A 687 14.54 -21.53 -10.62
N GLN A 688 14.62 -22.40 -11.63
CA GLN A 688 14.11 -23.76 -11.50
C GLN A 688 14.90 -24.57 -10.47
N GLN A 689 16.23 -24.51 -10.50
CA GLN A 689 17.07 -25.18 -9.48
C GLN A 689 16.73 -24.68 -8.07
N TYR A 690 16.49 -23.37 -7.90
CA TYR A 690 16.02 -22.83 -6.63
C TYR A 690 14.67 -23.39 -6.22
N LYS A 691 13.71 -23.51 -7.13
CA LYS A 691 12.39 -24.05 -6.81
C LYS A 691 12.45 -25.51 -6.34
N GLN A 692 13.34 -26.31 -6.93
CA GLN A 692 13.56 -27.70 -6.54
C GLN A 692 14.27 -27.83 -5.20
N HIS A 693 15.42 -27.15 -5.04
CA HIS A 693 16.35 -27.39 -3.94
C HIS A 693 16.26 -26.36 -2.81
N GLN A 694 15.43 -25.33 -2.96
CA GLN A 694 15.34 -24.16 -2.07
C GLN A 694 16.67 -23.39 -1.89
N THR A 695 17.65 -23.69 -2.74
CA THR A 695 18.96 -23.04 -2.77
C THR A 695 19.35 -22.75 -4.21
N LEU A 696 19.94 -21.57 -4.45
CA LEU A 696 20.50 -21.25 -5.76
C LEU A 696 21.69 -22.18 -6.09
N PRO A 697 21.80 -22.67 -7.34
CA PRO A 697 22.81 -23.66 -7.71
C PRO A 697 24.24 -23.10 -7.57
N GLY A 698 25.17 -23.90 -7.05
CA GLY A 698 26.57 -23.47 -6.87
C GLY A 698 27.27 -23.13 -8.20
N THR A 699 26.87 -23.80 -9.27
CA THR A 699 27.37 -23.64 -10.63
C THR A 699 26.24 -23.94 -11.62
N ILE A 700 26.22 -23.31 -12.79
CA ILE A 700 25.30 -23.62 -13.89
C ILE A 700 26.10 -23.98 -15.16
N ASN A 701 25.60 -24.90 -15.98
CA ASN A 701 26.21 -25.24 -17.25
C ASN A 701 25.96 -24.15 -18.29
N LEU A 702 27.01 -23.74 -18.99
CA LEU A 702 26.94 -22.83 -20.13
C LEU A 702 27.11 -23.61 -21.42
N LYS A 703 26.11 -23.51 -22.30
CA LYS A 703 26.18 -23.97 -23.69
C LYS A 703 25.62 -22.89 -24.59
N LYS A 704 26.22 -22.75 -25.77
CA LYS A 704 25.79 -21.76 -26.76
C LYS A 704 24.35 -22.05 -27.19
N TRP A 705 23.56 -21.01 -27.39
CA TRP A 705 22.18 -21.10 -27.88
C TRP A 705 22.13 -21.78 -29.25
N SER A 706 21.74 -23.06 -29.27
CA SER A 706 21.50 -23.84 -30.48
C SER A 706 20.54 -24.98 -30.19
N SER A 707 19.80 -25.44 -31.21
CA SER A 707 18.90 -26.60 -31.10
C SER A 707 19.66 -27.90 -30.76
N GLN A 708 20.96 -27.98 -31.04
CA GLN A 708 21.80 -29.12 -30.68
C GLN A 708 22.15 -29.15 -29.19
N ASN A 709 22.27 -27.98 -28.56
CA ASN A 709 22.62 -27.86 -27.15
C ASN A 709 21.41 -27.82 -26.21
N ILE A 710 20.21 -27.55 -26.74
CA ILE A 710 18.96 -27.52 -25.97
C ILE A 710 18.30 -28.91 -26.05
N PRO A 711 17.83 -29.48 -24.93
CA PRO A 711 17.85 -28.95 -23.55
C PRO A 711 19.22 -29.03 -22.87
N ILE A 712 19.52 -28.03 -22.03
CA ILE A 712 20.68 -28.06 -21.12
C ILE A 712 20.21 -28.54 -19.75
N TYR A 713 20.79 -29.65 -19.28
CA TYR A 713 20.50 -30.23 -17.97
C TYR A 713 21.45 -29.67 -16.92
N ASP A 714 20.91 -28.96 -15.93
CA ASP A 714 21.60 -28.57 -14.69
C ASP A 714 21.07 -29.30 -13.46
N ASP A 715 19.97 -30.04 -13.63
CA ASP A 715 19.31 -30.76 -12.55
C ASP A 715 20.31 -31.72 -11.90
N TYR A 716 20.37 -31.69 -10.57
CA TYR A 716 21.20 -32.58 -9.79
C TYR A 716 20.40 -33.15 -8.63
N PHE A 717 20.82 -34.30 -8.13
CA PHE A 717 20.16 -34.95 -7.02
C PHE A 717 21.20 -35.40 -6.00
N SER A 718 20.87 -35.23 -4.72
CA SER A 718 21.61 -35.85 -3.64
C SER A 718 21.42 -37.37 -3.68
N HIS A 719 22.36 -38.10 -3.08
CA HIS A 719 22.27 -39.55 -2.91
C HIS A 719 20.99 -39.95 -2.20
N GLN A 720 20.52 -39.12 -1.26
CA GLN A 720 19.30 -39.34 -0.50
C GLN A 720 18.04 -39.21 -1.37
N GLU A 721 17.96 -38.23 -2.26
CA GLU A 721 16.82 -38.07 -3.19
C GLU A 721 16.73 -39.23 -4.17
N ILE A 722 17.88 -39.65 -4.72
CA ILE A 722 17.98 -40.82 -5.61
C ILE A 722 17.55 -42.07 -4.86
N ALA A 723 18.04 -42.27 -3.63
CA ALA A 723 17.73 -43.46 -2.83
C ALA A 723 16.27 -43.53 -2.36
N THR A 724 15.68 -42.38 -2.06
CA THR A 724 14.24 -42.29 -1.73
C THR A 724 13.39 -42.66 -2.94
N THR A 725 13.73 -42.16 -4.13
CA THR A 725 13.02 -42.49 -5.36
C THR A 725 13.24 -43.96 -5.75
N ALA A 726 14.44 -44.49 -5.53
CA ALA A 726 14.78 -45.89 -5.75
C ALA A 726 13.92 -46.86 -4.91
N MET A 727 13.71 -46.54 -3.64
CA MET A 727 12.76 -47.26 -2.78
C MET A 727 11.35 -47.24 -3.37
N GLN A 728 10.87 -46.10 -3.86
CA GLN A 728 9.54 -46.01 -4.48
C GLN A 728 9.43 -46.82 -5.78
N VAL A 729 10.46 -46.77 -6.64
CA VAL A 729 10.52 -47.57 -7.87
C VAL A 729 10.55 -49.06 -7.55
N LYS A 730 11.30 -49.49 -6.53
CA LYS A 730 11.29 -50.87 -6.04
C LYS A 730 9.91 -51.30 -5.56
N ILE A 731 9.25 -50.50 -4.71
CA ILE A 731 7.89 -50.81 -4.21
C ILE A 731 6.89 -50.88 -5.36
N PHE A 732 6.96 -49.94 -6.31
CA PHE A 732 6.12 -49.95 -7.50
C PHE A 732 6.35 -51.21 -8.33
N ALA A 733 7.61 -51.59 -8.56
CA ALA A 733 7.98 -52.79 -9.29
C ALA A 733 7.44 -54.05 -8.61
N GLU A 734 7.55 -54.16 -7.28
CA GLU A 734 7.08 -55.31 -6.51
C GLU A 734 5.55 -55.40 -6.45
N GLY A 735 4.86 -54.26 -6.45
CA GLY A 735 3.40 -54.19 -6.44
C GLY A 735 2.75 -54.42 -7.80
N ASN A 736 3.33 -53.84 -8.85
CA ASN A 736 2.73 -53.80 -10.20
C ASN A 736 3.38 -54.76 -11.18
N LEU A 737 4.52 -55.36 -10.83
CA LEU A 737 5.25 -56.31 -11.66
C LEU A 737 5.73 -55.71 -12.99
N ILE A 738 5.83 -54.38 -13.05
CA ILE A 738 6.34 -53.56 -14.15
C ILE A 738 7.18 -52.40 -13.58
N LEU A 739 8.13 -51.87 -14.35
CA LEU A 739 8.79 -50.61 -14.00
C LEU A 739 7.95 -49.40 -14.42
N PRO A 740 8.01 -48.28 -13.68
CA PRO A 740 7.37 -47.04 -14.11
C PRO A 740 8.01 -46.52 -15.40
N THR A 741 7.21 -46.04 -16.35
CA THR A 741 7.69 -45.53 -17.65
C THR A 741 8.39 -44.18 -17.51
N LEU A 742 7.88 -43.33 -16.62
CA LEU A 742 8.46 -42.05 -16.22
C LEU A 742 8.62 -42.03 -14.70
N ILE A 743 9.74 -41.50 -14.24
CA ILE A 743 10.14 -41.50 -12.83
C ILE A 743 10.29 -40.04 -12.40
N THR A 744 9.71 -39.67 -11.26
CA THR A 744 9.82 -38.31 -10.73
C THR A 744 10.77 -38.27 -9.55
N ILE A 745 11.86 -37.52 -9.67
CA ILE A 745 12.84 -37.29 -8.59
C ILE A 745 12.77 -35.82 -8.21
N SER A 746 12.36 -35.52 -6.97
CA SER A 746 12.21 -34.13 -6.48
C SER A 746 11.47 -33.19 -7.47
N GLY A 747 10.42 -33.71 -8.12
CA GLY A 747 9.62 -32.97 -9.11
C GLY A 747 10.16 -32.94 -10.55
N VAL A 748 11.33 -33.54 -10.80
CA VAL A 748 11.90 -33.70 -12.16
C VAL A 748 11.46 -35.02 -12.75
N VAL A 749 10.83 -34.98 -13.91
CA VAL A 749 10.46 -36.19 -14.67
C VAL A 749 11.67 -36.66 -15.48
N VAL A 750 12.09 -37.90 -15.24
CA VAL A 750 13.17 -38.58 -15.95
C VAL A 750 12.67 -39.89 -16.54
N ASN A 751 13.31 -40.35 -17.62
CA ASN A 751 13.04 -41.69 -18.15
C ASN A 751 13.82 -42.76 -17.36
N GLN A 752 13.53 -44.03 -17.64
CA GLN A 752 14.16 -45.18 -16.99
C GLN A 752 15.69 -45.22 -17.14
N ALA A 753 16.22 -44.84 -18.30
CA ALA A 753 17.66 -44.87 -18.59
C ALA A 753 18.42 -43.77 -17.85
N GLN A 754 17.83 -42.57 -17.75
CA GLN A 754 18.33 -41.49 -16.93
C GLN A 754 18.32 -41.85 -15.44
N PHE A 755 17.29 -42.57 -15.00
CA PHE A 755 17.25 -43.05 -13.62
C PHE A 755 18.32 -44.11 -13.35
N LEU A 756 18.55 -45.04 -14.28
CA LEU A 756 19.64 -46.02 -14.17
C LEU A 756 21.02 -45.35 -14.06
N ASP A 757 21.26 -44.31 -14.85
CA ASP A 757 22.49 -43.50 -14.76
C ASP A 757 22.65 -42.87 -13.37
N LEU A 758 21.60 -42.23 -12.84
CA LEU A 758 21.63 -41.66 -11.49
C LEU A 758 21.87 -42.71 -10.40
N LEU A 759 21.21 -43.86 -10.49
CA LEU A 759 21.36 -44.97 -9.55
C LEU A 759 22.81 -45.51 -9.51
N THR A 760 23.41 -45.73 -10.68
CA THR A 760 24.77 -46.28 -10.80
C THR A 760 25.82 -45.28 -10.34
N GLN A 761 25.68 -44.01 -10.71
CA GLN A 761 26.56 -42.93 -10.23
C GLN A 761 26.46 -42.76 -8.72
N ALA A 762 25.25 -42.74 -8.15
CA ALA A 762 25.06 -42.66 -6.70
C ALA A 762 25.73 -43.84 -5.97
N ALA A 763 25.58 -45.07 -6.48
CA ALA A 763 26.25 -46.25 -5.92
C ALA A 763 27.76 -46.10 -5.82
N ILE A 764 28.39 -45.65 -6.92
CA ILE A 764 29.84 -45.44 -6.99
C ILE A 764 30.28 -44.33 -6.02
N LYS A 765 29.56 -43.21 -5.99
CA LYS A 765 29.89 -42.08 -5.10
C LYS A 765 29.74 -42.42 -3.63
N ILE A 766 28.64 -43.08 -3.24
CA ILE A 766 28.41 -43.54 -1.87
C ILE A 766 29.55 -44.47 -1.43
N LYS A 767 29.96 -45.42 -2.28
CA LYS A 767 31.08 -46.32 -1.96
C LYS A 767 32.40 -45.56 -1.70
N ASN A 768 32.63 -44.48 -2.44
CA ASN A 768 33.84 -43.67 -2.35
C ASN A 768 33.76 -42.57 -1.27
N ASN A 769 32.71 -42.54 -0.44
CA ASN A 769 32.44 -41.46 0.52
C ASN A 769 32.38 -40.06 -0.14
N ASP A 770 32.03 -40.00 -1.42
CA ASP A 770 31.83 -38.75 -2.15
C ASP A 770 30.40 -38.27 -1.93
N ASN A 771 30.22 -37.20 -1.15
CA ASN A 771 28.90 -36.61 -0.87
C ASN A 771 28.44 -35.58 -1.92
N SER A 772 29.16 -35.43 -3.03
CA SER A 772 28.76 -34.51 -4.09
C SER A 772 27.50 -34.96 -4.82
N VAL A 773 26.66 -34.01 -5.21
CA VAL A 773 25.43 -34.25 -5.95
C VAL A 773 25.69 -34.93 -7.29
N THR A 774 24.74 -35.73 -7.77
CA THR A 774 24.81 -36.40 -9.06
C THR A 774 23.98 -35.63 -10.08
N TYR A 775 24.63 -35.16 -11.14
CA TYR A 775 23.98 -34.40 -12.20
C TYR A 775 23.22 -35.32 -13.15
N LEU A 776 22.00 -34.90 -13.49
CA LEU A 776 21.18 -35.54 -14.50
C LEU A 776 21.83 -35.40 -15.87
N GLN A 777 21.97 -36.51 -16.58
CA GLN A 777 22.40 -36.52 -17.97
C GLN A 777 21.23 -36.86 -18.91
N LYS A 778 21.38 -36.49 -20.18
CA LYS A 778 20.48 -36.99 -21.24
C LYS A 778 20.90 -38.41 -21.58
N VAL A 779 19.98 -39.36 -21.42
CA VAL A 779 20.18 -40.77 -21.75
C VAL A 779 18.94 -41.30 -22.46
N ASN A 780 19.14 -41.91 -23.63
CA ASN A 780 18.08 -42.56 -24.39
C ASN A 780 17.82 -43.98 -23.86
N LEU A 781 16.57 -44.46 -24.01
CA LEU A 781 16.19 -45.84 -23.70
C LEU A 781 16.92 -46.83 -24.63
N PRO A 782 17.20 -48.08 -24.19
CA PRO A 782 17.84 -49.08 -25.02
C PRO A 782 16.94 -49.49 -26.20
N THR A 783 17.55 -49.97 -27.29
CA THR A 783 16.84 -50.47 -28.48
C THR A 783 16.46 -51.96 -28.39
N TYR A 784 16.95 -52.68 -27.38
CA TYR A 784 16.68 -54.09 -27.12
C TYR A 784 16.73 -54.35 -25.60
N ASN A 785 16.18 -55.49 -25.13
CA ASN A 785 16.20 -55.87 -23.72
C ASN A 785 16.03 -57.40 -23.60
N TYR A 786 17.01 -58.13 -23.06
CA TYR A 786 16.90 -59.58 -22.83
C TYR A 786 17.50 -59.97 -21.49
N GLU A 787 17.12 -61.15 -21.00
CA GLU A 787 17.61 -61.68 -19.74
C GLU A 787 17.99 -63.15 -19.85
N ASN A 788 19.19 -63.49 -19.36
CA ASN A 788 19.65 -64.86 -19.21
C ASN A 788 20.48 -64.99 -17.94
N MET A 789 19.82 -64.74 -16.79
CA MET A 789 20.42 -64.86 -15.47
C MET A 789 19.76 -65.98 -14.65
N ILE A 790 20.50 -66.50 -13.66
CA ILE A 790 19.98 -67.42 -12.64
C ILE A 790 19.62 -66.67 -11.35
N SER A 791 18.78 -67.26 -10.50
CA SER A 791 18.51 -66.68 -9.17
C SER A 791 19.72 -66.86 -8.25
N GLY A 792 20.06 -65.84 -7.46
CA GLY A 792 21.22 -65.90 -6.57
C GLY A 792 21.48 -64.62 -5.78
N ASN A 793 22.68 -64.55 -5.20
CA ASN A 793 23.17 -63.38 -4.46
C ASN A 793 24.32 -62.73 -5.23
N MET A 794 24.40 -61.40 -5.24
CA MET A 794 25.50 -60.67 -5.88
C MET A 794 26.24 -59.83 -4.83
N ALA A 795 27.57 -60.00 -4.75
CA ALA A 795 28.40 -59.25 -3.82
C ALA A 795 28.49 -57.76 -4.21
N LEU A 796 28.67 -56.87 -3.23
CA LEU A 796 28.74 -55.42 -3.48
C LEU A 796 29.81 -55.06 -4.52
N ASN A 797 30.97 -55.74 -4.49
CA ASN A 797 32.05 -55.49 -5.45
C ASN A 797 31.60 -55.79 -6.90
N ASP A 798 30.89 -56.89 -7.14
CA ASP A 798 30.37 -57.24 -8.47
C ASP A 798 29.33 -56.22 -8.95
N ILE A 799 28.46 -55.77 -8.04
CA ILE A 799 27.44 -54.75 -8.33
C ILE A 799 28.10 -53.42 -8.71
N LEU A 800 29.17 -53.02 -8.03
CA LEU A 800 29.91 -51.80 -8.33
C LEU A 800 30.70 -51.88 -9.64
N ILE A 801 31.26 -53.05 -9.98
CA ILE A 801 31.86 -53.29 -11.30
C ILE A 801 30.81 -53.14 -12.40
N LEU A 802 29.62 -53.72 -12.20
CA LEU A 802 28.49 -53.56 -13.10
C LEU A 802 28.08 -52.09 -13.22
N ALA A 803 27.99 -51.36 -12.10
CA ALA A 803 27.67 -49.92 -12.08
C ALA A 803 28.66 -49.11 -12.90
N GLN A 804 29.97 -49.38 -12.76
CA GLN A 804 31.02 -48.69 -13.49
C GLN A 804 30.93 -48.95 -15.00
N ARG A 805 30.61 -50.20 -15.41
CA ARG A 805 30.42 -50.56 -16.82
C ARG A 805 29.20 -49.88 -17.43
N ILE A 806 28.07 -49.87 -16.71
CA ILE A 806 26.85 -49.16 -17.14
C ILE A 806 27.13 -47.67 -17.30
N LYS A 807 27.73 -47.04 -16.28
CA LYS A 807 28.08 -45.61 -16.31
C LYS A 807 29.01 -45.30 -17.48
N SER A 808 30.07 -46.07 -17.69
CA SER A 808 31.02 -45.86 -18.78
C SER A 808 30.35 -45.96 -20.15
N TYR A 809 29.44 -46.92 -20.33
CA TYR A 809 28.70 -47.07 -21.58
C TYR A 809 27.77 -45.88 -21.84
N ILE A 810 27.06 -45.42 -20.82
CA ILE A 810 26.15 -44.26 -20.91
C ILE A 810 26.93 -42.98 -21.20
N ASP A 811 28.05 -42.74 -20.52
CA ASP A 811 28.90 -41.56 -20.73
C ASP A 811 29.39 -41.45 -22.18
N THR A 812 29.71 -42.60 -22.81
CA THR A 812 30.16 -42.69 -24.21
C THR A 812 29.01 -42.55 -25.20
N ASN A 813 27.94 -43.33 -25.02
CA ASN A 813 26.94 -43.55 -26.09
C ASN A 813 25.65 -42.74 -25.92
N ARG A 814 25.41 -42.14 -24.74
CA ARG A 814 24.18 -41.39 -24.42
C ARG A 814 22.89 -42.22 -24.58
N ILE A 815 23.01 -43.53 -24.51
CA ILE A 815 21.93 -44.53 -24.53
C ILE A 815 22.25 -45.59 -23.46
N ALA A 816 21.23 -46.13 -22.80
CA ALA A 816 21.41 -47.27 -21.90
C ALA A 816 21.56 -48.57 -22.72
N GLU A 817 22.32 -49.53 -22.19
CA GLU A 817 22.47 -50.84 -22.82
C GLU A 817 21.33 -51.79 -22.41
N GLY A 818 20.85 -52.59 -23.36
CA GLY A 818 19.74 -53.51 -23.15
C GLY A 818 20.00 -54.63 -22.14
N SER A 819 21.25 -55.10 -22.07
CA SER A 819 21.68 -56.17 -21.15
C SER A 819 23.18 -56.05 -20.84
N PHE A 820 23.61 -56.47 -19.65
CA PHE A 820 25.03 -56.56 -19.28
C PHE A 820 25.35 -57.92 -18.67
N SER A 821 26.52 -58.50 -18.96
CA SER A 821 26.95 -59.71 -18.27
C SER A 821 27.30 -59.44 -16.81
N SER A 822 26.82 -60.29 -15.90
CA SER A 822 27.04 -60.22 -14.44
C SER A 822 27.48 -61.58 -13.87
N SER A 823 27.78 -61.66 -12.57
CA SER A 823 28.10 -62.94 -11.91
C SER A 823 26.92 -63.92 -11.83
N LEU A 824 25.69 -63.50 -12.15
CA LEU A 824 24.51 -64.35 -12.25
C LEU A 824 24.09 -64.65 -13.70
N GLY A 825 24.84 -64.22 -14.71
CA GLY A 825 24.47 -64.27 -16.12
C GLY A 825 24.10 -62.89 -16.68
N ASP A 826 23.45 -62.84 -17.85
CA ASP A 826 23.13 -61.58 -18.53
C ASP A 826 21.91 -60.91 -17.88
N ILE A 827 22.14 -59.76 -17.24
CA ILE A 827 21.12 -58.99 -16.53
C ILE A 827 20.47 -57.95 -17.45
N SER A 828 19.16 -58.04 -17.58
CA SER A 828 18.35 -57.15 -18.41
C SER A 828 18.36 -55.70 -17.93
N PHE A 829 18.08 -54.73 -18.80
CA PHE A 829 17.92 -53.32 -18.44
C PHE A 829 16.91 -53.13 -17.29
N THR A 830 15.82 -53.89 -17.34
CA THR A 830 14.78 -53.89 -16.30
C THR A 830 15.32 -54.38 -14.96
N SER A 831 16.03 -55.52 -14.95
CA SER A 831 16.63 -56.06 -13.73
C SER A 831 17.80 -55.23 -13.21
N GLN A 832 18.52 -54.50 -14.06
CA GLN A 832 19.53 -53.53 -13.63
C GLN A 832 18.89 -52.43 -12.79
N ILE A 833 17.82 -51.79 -13.28
CA ILE A 833 17.10 -50.75 -12.53
C ILE A 833 16.58 -51.30 -11.21
N TYR A 834 15.98 -52.50 -11.22
CA TYR A 834 15.46 -53.12 -10.00
C TYR A 834 16.59 -53.47 -9.01
N LEU A 835 17.69 -54.05 -9.48
CA LEU A 835 18.88 -54.36 -8.65
C LEU A 835 19.42 -53.11 -7.96
N PHE A 836 19.69 -52.04 -8.73
CA PHE A 836 20.18 -50.81 -8.15
C PHE A 836 19.13 -50.10 -7.30
N SER A 837 17.85 -50.26 -7.59
CA SER A 837 16.78 -49.75 -6.74
C SER A 837 16.76 -50.43 -5.37
N ARG A 838 16.96 -51.76 -5.32
CA ARG A 838 17.12 -52.51 -4.07
C ARG A 838 18.39 -52.12 -3.32
N LEU A 839 19.51 -51.93 -4.03
CA LEU A 839 20.76 -51.46 -3.44
C LEU A 839 20.59 -50.09 -2.76
N MET A 840 19.95 -49.16 -3.46
CA MET A 840 19.70 -47.81 -2.98
C MET A 840 18.64 -47.75 -1.88
N ASP A 841 17.62 -48.62 -1.88
CA ASP A 841 16.67 -48.77 -0.77
C ASP A 841 17.37 -49.20 0.54
N TYR A 842 18.36 -50.10 0.44
CA TYR A 842 19.18 -50.46 1.59
C TYR A 842 19.96 -49.23 2.10
N TYR A 843 20.59 -48.46 1.21
CA TYR A 843 21.25 -47.20 1.61
C TYR A 843 20.25 -46.20 2.20
N ASN A 844 19.05 -46.08 1.65
CA ASN A 844 18.00 -45.20 2.14
C ASN A 844 17.68 -45.46 3.61
N SER A 845 17.59 -46.74 3.99
CA SER A 845 17.25 -47.17 5.35
C SER A 845 18.45 -47.27 6.31
N LYS A 846 19.63 -47.67 5.83
CA LYS A 846 20.81 -47.96 6.67
C LYS A 846 21.96 -46.97 6.55
N LYS A 847 21.86 -45.99 5.64
CA LYS A 847 22.90 -44.99 5.31
C LYS A 847 24.27 -45.57 4.93
N THR A 848 24.29 -46.86 4.61
CA THR A 848 25.47 -47.62 4.16
C THR A 848 25.03 -48.59 3.07
N LEU A 849 25.92 -48.97 2.16
CA LEU A 849 25.62 -50.01 1.16
C LEU A 849 25.75 -51.40 1.79
N PRO A 850 24.91 -52.38 1.41
CA PRO A 850 24.99 -53.74 1.95
C PRO A 850 26.22 -54.46 1.40
N SER A 851 26.72 -55.49 2.11
CA SER A 851 27.82 -56.34 1.62
C SER A 851 27.45 -57.17 0.38
N SER A 852 26.16 -57.47 0.20
CA SER A 852 25.59 -58.14 -0.97
C SER A 852 24.11 -57.80 -1.12
N VAL A 853 23.57 -57.93 -2.34
CA VAL A 853 22.12 -57.97 -2.57
C VAL A 853 21.72 -59.43 -2.77
N THR A 854 20.86 -59.93 -1.89
CA THR A 854 20.45 -61.35 -1.86
C THR A 854 19.14 -61.61 -2.60
N ASN A 855 18.84 -62.87 -2.92
CA ASN A 855 17.59 -63.29 -3.56
C ASN A 855 17.26 -62.49 -4.84
N ILE A 856 18.28 -62.18 -5.64
CA ILE A 856 18.07 -61.60 -6.97
C ILE A 856 17.47 -62.72 -7.83
N LYS A 857 16.39 -62.41 -8.53
CA LYS A 857 15.70 -63.32 -9.44
C LYS A 857 15.64 -62.68 -10.83
N PRO A 858 15.62 -63.49 -11.90
CA PRO A 858 15.17 -63.02 -13.21
C PRO A 858 13.84 -62.28 -13.08
N TRP A 859 13.68 -61.18 -13.82
CA TRP A 859 12.47 -60.36 -13.88
C TRP A 859 11.23 -61.22 -14.15
N ALA A 860 11.33 -62.20 -15.04
CA ALA A 860 10.25 -63.14 -15.33
C ALA A 860 9.73 -63.87 -14.07
N LEU A 861 10.61 -64.25 -13.15
CA LEU A 861 10.23 -64.91 -11.89
C LEU A 861 9.72 -63.93 -10.83
N MET A 862 9.96 -62.63 -11.01
CA MET A 862 9.35 -61.58 -10.18
C MET A 862 7.89 -61.33 -10.59
N VAL A 863 7.60 -61.34 -11.90
CA VAL A 863 6.26 -61.16 -12.47
C VAL A 863 5.34 -62.37 -12.23
N TYR A 864 5.92 -63.56 -12.06
CA TYR A 864 5.17 -64.80 -11.93
C TYR A 864 5.20 -65.34 -10.49
N LYS A 865 4.21 -64.96 -9.66
CA LYS A 865 4.06 -65.40 -8.26
C LYS A 865 3.59 -66.86 -8.18
N LEU A 866 4.53 -67.80 -8.26
CA LEU A 866 4.23 -69.22 -8.06
C LEU A 866 4.06 -69.58 -6.58
N PRO A 867 3.05 -70.38 -6.23
CA PRO A 867 2.98 -71.03 -4.92
C PRO A 867 4.23 -71.88 -4.67
N ALA A 868 4.70 -71.91 -3.42
CA ALA A 868 5.83 -72.74 -3.03
C ALA A 868 5.56 -74.22 -3.37
N GLY A 869 6.54 -74.89 -3.97
CA GLY A 869 6.42 -76.27 -4.46
C GLY A 869 6.00 -76.39 -5.92
N PHE A 870 5.55 -75.30 -6.56
CA PHE A 870 5.15 -75.33 -7.97
C PHE A 870 6.35 -75.17 -8.93
N GLU A 871 7.56 -74.95 -8.42
CA GLU A 871 8.79 -74.86 -9.20
C GLU A 871 9.05 -76.14 -9.99
N VAL A 872 8.51 -77.29 -9.53
CA VAL A 872 8.56 -78.56 -10.26
C VAL A 872 7.87 -78.48 -11.63
N TYR A 873 6.84 -77.66 -11.77
CA TYR A 873 6.07 -77.49 -13.00
C TYR A 873 6.71 -76.51 -13.99
N LEU A 874 7.88 -75.96 -13.68
CA LEU A 874 8.72 -75.19 -14.60
C LEU A 874 9.84 -76.03 -15.22
N LYS A 875 10.12 -77.21 -14.66
CA LYS A 875 11.26 -78.04 -15.06
C LYS A 875 10.95 -78.90 -16.29
N PRO A 876 11.96 -79.18 -17.15
CA PRO A 876 11.80 -80.18 -18.20
C PRO A 876 11.52 -81.58 -17.62
N SER A 877 10.93 -82.48 -18.42
CA SER A 877 10.79 -83.91 -18.11
C SER A 877 10.99 -84.75 -19.38
N ASN A 878 11.00 -86.09 -19.27
CA ASN A 878 11.44 -87.01 -20.33
C ASN A 878 10.80 -86.74 -21.71
N HIS A 879 9.50 -86.45 -21.74
CA HIS A 879 8.75 -86.16 -22.97
C HIS A 879 8.36 -84.68 -23.11
N CYS A 880 8.92 -83.81 -22.27
CA CYS A 880 8.66 -82.37 -22.22
C CYS A 880 9.99 -81.63 -22.12
N ASN A 881 10.69 -81.55 -23.25
CA ASN A 881 12.02 -80.99 -23.40
C ASN A 881 11.99 -79.45 -23.41
N SER A 882 11.44 -78.82 -22.37
CA SER A 882 11.25 -77.36 -22.30
C SER A 882 12.55 -76.55 -22.22
N ASN A 883 13.69 -77.22 -22.04
CA ASN A 883 15.03 -76.64 -22.08
C ASN A 883 15.70 -76.79 -23.47
N ASP A 884 15.04 -77.40 -24.45
CA ASP A 884 15.55 -77.49 -25.81
C ASP A 884 15.63 -76.09 -26.46
N PRO A 885 16.78 -75.71 -27.06
CA PRO A 885 16.96 -74.39 -27.65
C PRO A 885 15.91 -74.03 -28.73
N LEU A 886 15.46 -75.00 -29.53
CA LEU A 886 14.46 -74.78 -30.59
C LEU A 886 13.07 -74.54 -30.00
N ILE A 887 12.72 -75.28 -28.93
CA ILE A 887 11.46 -75.06 -28.22
C ILE A 887 11.46 -73.69 -27.51
N ILE A 888 12.59 -73.27 -26.93
CA ILE A 888 12.74 -71.94 -26.33
C ILE A 888 12.59 -70.83 -27.38
N ASP A 889 13.23 -70.97 -28.54
CA ASP A 889 13.12 -70.00 -29.63
C ASP A 889 11.67 -69.90 -30.15
N LEU A 890 11.03 -71.04 -30.39
CA LEU A 890 9.65 -71.09 -30.84
C LEU A 890 8.69 -70.44 -29.82
N ALA A 891 8.86 -70.76 -28.52
CA ALA A 891 8.06 -70.18 -27.46
C ALA A 891 8.21 -68.65 -27.38
N LYS A 892 9.43 -68.12 -27.60
CA LYS A 892 9.68 -66.67 -27.70
C LYS A 892 8.94 -66.04 -28.88
N ARG A 893 8.96 -66.68 -30.06
CA ARG A 893 8.28 -66.17 -31.27
C ARG A 893 6.76 -66.15 -31.11
N ILE A 894 6.18 -67.20 -30.51
CA ILE A 894 4.73 -67.29 -30.26
C ILE A 894 4.25 -66.22 -29.27
N THR A 895 5.07 -65.91 -28.27
CA THR A 895 4.71 -64.99 -27.17
C THR A 895 5.04 -63.52 -27.44
N VAL A 896 5.46 -63.16 -28.66
CA VAL A 896 5.67 -61.75 -29.05
C VAL A 896 4.38 -60.95 -28.84
N GLY A 897 4.51 -59.78 -28.19
CA GLY A 897 3.39 -58.87 -27.91
C GLY A 897 2.52 -59.26 -26.71
N ALA A 898 2.74 -60.42 -26.09
CA ALA A 898 2.03 -60.82 -24.88
C ALA A 898 2.46 -59.95 -23.68
N VAL A 899 1.49 -59.35 -22.98
CA VAL A 899 1.74 -58.40 -21.88
C VAL A 899 1.63 -59.10 -20.52
N THR A 900 0.81 -60.14 -20.41
CA THR A 900 0.57 -60.88 -19.16
C THR A 900 0.96 -62.37 -19.28
N PRO A 901 1.18 -63.09 -18.15
CA PRO A 901 1.31 -64.55 -18.16
C PRO A 901 0.12 -65.26 -18.80
N TYR A 902 -1.09 -64.70 -18.68
CA TYR A 902 -2.29 -65.20 -19.32
C TYR A 902 -2.19 -65.07 -20.85
N ASP A 903 -1.76 -63.91 -21.36
CA ASP A 903 -1.59 -63.69 -22.81
C ASP A 903 -0.58 -64.68 -23.39
N LYS A 904 0.52 -64.94 -22.68
CA LYS A 904 1.51 -65.95 -23.09
C LYS A 904 0.90 -67.35 -23.15
N ALA A 905 0.15 -67.75 -22.11
CA ALA A 905 -0.51 -69.05 -22.06
C ALA A 905 -1.55 -69.19 -23.18
N LEU A 906 -2.35 -68.15 -23.42
CA LEU A 906 -3.36 -68.09 -24.47
C LEU A 906 -2.74 -68.19 -25.86
N HIS A 907 -1.68 -67.42 -26.14
CA HIS A 907 -0.98 -67.47 -27.43
C HIS A 907 -0.39 -68.86 -27.68
N ILE A 908 0.24 -69.47 -26.68
CA ILE A 908 0.80 -70.81 -26.78
C ILE A 908 -0.30 -71.86 -27.01
N PHE A 909 -1.38 -71.81 -26.24
CA PHE A 909 -2.50 -72.72 -26.38
C PHE A 909 -3.13 -72.62 -27.78
N ASN A 910 -3.49 -71.42 -28.23
CA ASN A 910 -4.10 -71.21 -29.55
C ASN A 910 -3.15 -71.67 -30.66
N TRP A 911 -1.87 -71.32 -30.59
CA TRP A 911 -0.90 -71.73 -31.59
C TRP A 911 -0.79 -73.25 -31.71
N VAL A 912 -0.77 -73.97 -30.59
CA VAL A 912 -0.71 -75.45 -30.63
C VAL A 912 -2.03 -76.04 -31.12
N ARG A 913 -3.19 -75.62 -30.57
CA ARG A 913 -4.51 -76.11 -30.97
C ARG A 913 -4.78 -75.90 -32.47
N ASP A 914 -4.37 -74.74 -33.00
CA ASP A 914 -4.70 -74.34 -34.37
C ASP A 914 -3.76 -74.95 -35.42
N LEU A 915 -2.54 -75.35 -35.03
CA LEU A 915 -1.51 -75.78 -35.97
C LEU A 915 -1.03 -77.22 -35.80
N VAL A 916 -1.28 -77.88 -34.65
CA VAL A 916 -0.90 -79.27 -34.42
C VAL A 916 -2.11 -80.18 -34.62
N GLU A 917 -2.04 -81.07 -35.60
CA GLU A 917 -3.15 -81.97 -35.96
C GLU A 917 -3.27 -83.17 -35.01
N TYR A 918 -4.50 -83.66 -34.80
CA TYR A 918 -4.73 -84.84 -33.98
C TYR A 918 -4.44 -86.12 -34.75
N GLU A 919 -3.61 -86.99 -34.17
CA GLU A 919 -3.30 -88.32 -34.69
C GLU A 919 -3.68 -89.40 -33.68
N PHE A 920 -4.33 -90.48 -34.13
CA PHE A 920 -4.74 -91.56 -33.23
C PHE A 920 -3.63 -92.61 -33.06
N TYR A 921 -3.13 -92.73 -31.83
CA TYR A 921 -2.29 -93.84 -31.34
C TYR A 921 -2.34 -93.88 -29.81
N TYR A 922 -1.87 -94.97 -29.21
CA TYR A 922 -1.88 -95.16 -27.74
C TYR A 922 -0.66 -94.54 -27.06
N ASN A 923 -0.87 -93.92 -25.89
CA ASN A 923 0.16 -93.35 -25.00
C ASN A 923 1.07 -92.29 -25.67
N THR A 924 2.13 -91.85 -24.99
CA THR A 924 3.14 -90.94 -25.57
C THR A 924 3.99 -91.69 -26.60
N ALA A 925 4.15 -91.14 -27.81
CA ALA A 925 5.02 -91.72 -28.84
C ALA A 925 6.04 -90.71 -29.36
N LYS A 926 5.67 -89.43 -29.39
CA LYS A 926 6.47 -88.35 -30.00
C LYS A 926 7.10 -87.43 -28.95
N GLY A 927 6.47 -87.25 -27.79
CA GLY A 927 6.82 -86.18 -26.84
C GLY A 927 6.73 -84.78 -27.46
N ALA A 928 7.10 -83.76 -26.69
CA ALA A 928 6.96 -82.36 -27.12
C ALA A 928 7.77 -82.02 -28.38
N TYR A 929 9.03 -82.45 -28.44
CA TYR A 929 9.93 -82.10 -29.53
C TYR A 929 9.44 -82.64 -30.88
N GLN A 930 9.17 -83.95 -30.97
CA GLN A 930 8.76 -84.56 -32.23
C GLN A 930 7.34 -84.15 -32.62
N THR A 931 6.46 -83.86 -31.65
CA THR A 931 5.12 -83.29 -31.93
C THR A 931 5.23 -81.90 -32.55
N LEU A 932 6.05 -81.01 -31.98
CA LEU A 932 6.27 -79.66 -32.52
C LEU A 932 7.04 -79.66 -33.84
N ASN A 933 7.82 -80.71 -34.12
CA ASN A 933 8.55 -80.86 -35.37
C ASN A 933 7.70 -81.48 -36.49
N THR A 934 6.81 -82.41 -36.16
CA THR A 934 5.93 -83.08 -37.13
C THR A 934 4.55 -82.44 -37.27
N MET A 935 4.21 -81.50 -36.38
CA MET A 935 2.93 -80.81 -36.31
C MET A 935 1.72 -81.76 -36.17
N GLY A 936 1.89 -82.90 -35.50
CA GLY A 936 0.78 -83.82 -35.23
C GLY A 936 1.04 -84.74 -34.03
N GLY A 937 -0.01 -85.10 -33.29
CA GLY A 937 0.08 -86.03 -32.18
C GLY A 937 -1.26 -86.38 -31.52
N ASN A 938 -1.27 -87.36 -30.62
CA ASN A 938 -2.45 -87.70 -29.83
C ASN A 938 -2.61 -86.77 -28.61
N CYS A 939 -3.58 -87.05 -27.74
CA CYS A 939 -3.85 -86.23 -26.55
C CYS A 939 -2.65 -86.08 -25.58
N CYS A 940 -1.82 -87.13 -25.43
CA CYS A 940 -0.63 -87.09 -24.59
C CYS A 940 0.45 -86.16 -25.19
N ASP A 941 0.69 -86.31 -26.49
CA ASP A 941 1.75 -85.63 -27.22
C ASP A 941 1.44 -84.16 -27.50
N ILE A 942 0.18 -83.82 -27.80
CA ILE A 942 -0.28 -82.43 -27.86
C ILE A 942 -0.14 -81.76 -26.48
N SER A 943 -0.49 -82.47 -25.40
CA SER A 943 -0.29 -81.95 -24.04
C SER A 943 1.18 -81.71 -23.73
N HIS A 944 2.08 -82.58 -24.20
CA HIS A 944 3.54 -82.37 -24.07
C HIS A 944 4.00 -81.10 -24.79
N ALA A 945 3.53 -80.85 -26.01
CA ALA A 945 3.87 -79.65 -26.77
C ALA A 945 3.44 -78.36 -26.02
N ILE A 946 2.20 -78.31 -25.54
CA ILE A 946 1.67 -77.16 -24.76
C ILE A 946 2.51 -76.94 -23.50
N VAL A 947 2.72 -78.01 -22.71
CA VAL A 947 3.45 -77.90 -21.44
C VAL A 947 4.91 -77.49 -21.68
N ALA A 948 5.57 -77.99 -22.73
CA ALA A 948 6.95 -77.65 -23.03
C ALA A 948 7.13 -76.18 -23.42
N LEU A 949 6.28 -75.66 -24.30
CA LEU A 949 6.30 -74.24 -24.70
C LEU A 949 5.96 -73.30 -23.54
N CYS A 950 5.02 -73.70 -22.68
CA CYS A 950 4.67 -72.94 -21.48
C CYS A 950 5.85 -72.88 -20.51
N ARG A 951 6.47 -74.02 -20.21
CA ARG A 951 7.64 -74.09 -19.32
C ARG A 951 8.84 -73.32 -19.89
N ALA A 952 9.07 -73.40 -21.19
CA ALA A 952 10.09 -72.61 -21.90
C ALA A 952 9.82 -71.09 -21.81
N SER A 953 8.56 -70.69 -21.67
CA SER A 953 8.14 -69.30 -21.45
C SER A 953 8.10 -68.87 -19.98
N GLY A 954 8.53 -69.72 -19.05
CA GLY A 954 8.50 -69.46 -17.61
C GLY A 954 7.11 -69.64 -16.97
N LEU A 955 6.18 -70.31 -17.63
CA LEU A 955 4.85 -70.63 -17.10
C LEU A 955 4.84 -72.04 -16.50
N ALA A 956 4.28 -72.18 -15.29
CA ALA A 956 4.08 -73.47 -14.68
C ALA A 956 2.94 -74.19 -15.39
N ALA A 957 3.24 -75.36 -15.95
CA ALA A 957 2.28 -76.18 -16.68
C ALA A 957 2.39 -77.64 -16.24
N ARG A 958 1.26 -78.35 -16.18
CA ARG A 958 1.14 -79.73 -15.69
C ARG A 958 0.18 -80.54 -16.54
N TYR A 959 0.17 -81.85 -16.33
CA TYR A 959 -0.71 -82.79 -17.03
C TYR A 959 -1.86 -83.24 -16.15
N VAL A 960 -3.02 -83.50 -16.76
CA VAL A 960 -4.17 -84.13 -16.12
C VAL A 960 -4.61 -85.33 -16.98
N HIS A 961 -4.97 -86.43 -16.33
CA HIS A 961 -5.37 -87.68 -16.98
C HIS A 961 -6.67 -88.18 -16.36
N GLY A 962 -7.62 -88.61 -17.18
CA GLY A 962 -8.87 -89.22 -16.74
C GLY A 962 -9.51 -90.13 -17.78
N ASP A 963 -10.60 -90.79 -17.39
CA ASP A 963 -11.56 -91.35 -18.33
C ASP A 963 -12.62 -90.28 -18.62
N CYS A 964 -12.75 -89.88 -19.89
CA CYS A 964 -13.64 -88.80 -20.32
C CYS A 964 -14.70 -89.35 -21.29
N PHE A 965 -15.94 -88.89 -21.14
CA PHE A 965 -17.01 -89.21 -22.07
C PHE A 965 -17.04 -88.19 -23.21
N PHE A 966 -16.63 -88.60 -24.40
CA PHE A 966 -16.60 -87.72 -25.58
C PHE A 966 -18.00 -87.59 -26.16
N THR A 967 -18.52 -86.35 -26.19
CA THR A 967 -19.91 -86.05 -26.49
C THR A 967 -20.29 -86.36 -27.94
N TYR A 968 -19.35 -86.17 -28.88
CA TYR A 968 -19.56 -86.43 -30.31
C TYR A 968 -19.50 -87.92 -30.67
N SER A 969 -18.54 -88.67 -30.10
CA SER A 969 -18.39 -90.10 -30.36
C SER A 969 -19.22 -90.98 -29.43
N GLN A 970 -19.86 -90.39 -28.41
CA GLN A 970 -20.67 -91.06 -27.39
C GLN A 970 -19.96 -92.26 -26.75
N THR A 971 -18.67 -92.12 -26.46
CA THR A 971 -17.85 -93.19 -25.86
C THR A 971 -16.94 -92.68 -24.75
N TRP A 972 -16.59 -93.57 -23.83
CA TRP A 972 -15.60 -93.34 -22.79
C TRP A 972 -14.20 -93.63 -23.31
N CYS A 973 -13.31 -92.65 -23.24
CA CYS A 973 -11.91 -92.77 -23.64
C CYS A 973 -10.99 -92.33 -22.51
N GLY A 974 -9.82 -92.98 -22.38
CA GLY A 974 -8.72 -92.41 -21.61
C GLY A 974 -8.21 -91.14 -22.30
N HIS A 975 -8.03 -90.06 -21.56
CA HIS A 975 -7.67 -88.76 -22.11
C HIS A 975 -6.67 -88.00 -21.24
N VAL A 976 -5.74 -87.29 -21.88
CA VAL A 976 -4.74 -86.44 -21.22
C VAL A 976 -4.83 -85.03 -21.78
N TRP A 977 -4.82 -84.04 -20.90
CA TRP A 977 -4.78 -82.62 -21.27
C TRP A 977 -3.81 -81.83 -20.39
N ALA A 978 -3.43 -80.63 -20.84
CA ALA A 978 -2.59 -79.73 -20.08
C ALA A 978 -3.41 -78.83 -19.14
N GLN A 979 -2.79 -78.40 -18.05
CA GLN A 979 -3.23 -77.26 -17.25
C GLN A 979 -2.08 -76.27 -17.09
N ILE A 980 -2.36 -74.98 -17.23
CA ILE A 980 -1.39 -73.90 -17.12
C ILE A 980 -1.78 -73.01 -15.94
N TYR A 981 -0.83 -72.71 -15.06
CA TYR A 981 -1.09 -71.90 -13.86
C TYR A 981 -1.06 -70.41 -14.22
N VAL A 982 -2.22 -69.78 -14.36
CA VAL A 982 -2.35 -68.35 -14.65
C VAL A 982 -3.47 -67.77 -13.81
N ASN A 983 -3.42 -66.47 -13.52
CA ASN A 983 -4.42 -65.79 -12.68
C ASN A 983 -4.68 -66.48 -11.33
N SER A 984 -3.62 -67.02 -10.72
CA SER A 984 -3.67 -67.75 -9.43
C SER A 984 -4.48 -69.04 -9.43
N GLY A 985 -4.72 -69.65 -10.61
CA GLY A 985 -5.43 -70.92 -10.74
C GLY A 985 -4.89 -71.78 -11.88
N TRP A 986 -5.27 -73.05 -11.88
CA TRP A 986 -4.96 -73.97 -12.98
C TRP A 986 -6.04 -73.85 -14.05
N VAL A 987 -5.70 -73.30 -15.20
CA VAL A 987 -6.59 -73.16 -16.36
C VAL A 987 -6.35 -74.34 -17.29
N THR A 988 -7.42 -74.99 -17.75
CA THR A 988 -7.35 -76.12 -18.68
C THR A 988 -6.91 -75.68 -20.07
N ALA A 989 -6.05 -76.49 -20.69
CA ALA A 989 -5.47 -76.26 -22.00
C ALA A 989 -5.51 -77.59 -22.77
N ASP A 990 -6.71 -78.00 -23.18
CA ASP A 990 -6.91 -79.21 -23.97
C ASP A 990 -6.86 -78.88 -25.47
N GLY A 991 -5.67 -78.97 -26.05
CA GLY A 991 -5.45 -78.70 -27.48
C GLY A 991 -5.80 -79.86 -28.41
N SER A 992 -6.41 -80.94 -27.91
CA SER A 992 -6.69 -82.15 -28.72
C SER A 992 -7.77 -81.97 -29.78
N ASN A 993 -8.52 -80.86 -29.73
CA ASN A 993 -9.60 -80.58 -30.66
C ASN A 993 -9.81 -79.07 -30.82
N ASN A 994 -10.23 -78.63 -32.01
CA ASN A 994 -10.46 -77.22 -32.33
C ASN A 994 -11.74 -76.64 -31.72
N TYR A 995 -12.64 -77.46 -31.16
CA TYR A 995 -13.80 -76.98 -30.39
C TYR A 995 -13.41 -76.42 -29.02
N ASN A 996 -12.22 -76.74 -28.51
CA ASN A 996 -11.79 -76.29 -27.20
C ASN A 996 -11.20 -74.87 -27.26
N GLU A 997 -11.42 -74.11 -26.20
CA GLU A 997 -10.80 -72.80 -25.99
C GLU A 997 -9.93 -72.82 -24.73
N PHE A 998 -9.08 -71.80 -24.55
CA PHE A 998 -8.24 -71.75 -23.35
C PHE A 998 -9.13 -71.57 -22.11
N GLY A 999 -9.13 -72.57 -21.22
CA GLY A 999 -10.00 -72.63 -20.05
C GLY A 999 -11.38 -73.24 -20.27
N VAL A 1000 -11.75 -73.61 -21.50
CA VAL A 1000 -13.06 -74.18 -21.84
C VAL A 1000 -12.88 -75.46 -22.66
N ILE A 1001 -13.58 -76.54 -22.26
CA ILE A 1001 -13.53 -77.83 -22.94
C ILE A 1001 -14.94 -78.16 -23.42
N ASP A 1002 -15.09 -78.34 -24.73
CA ASP A 1002 -16.38 -78.56 -25.39
C ASP A 1002 -16.45 -79.90 -26.15
N ASN A 1003 -15.34 -80.63 -26.27
CA ASN A 1003 -15.28 -81.91 -26.99
C ASN A 1003 -15.64 -83.15 -26.12
N TRP A 1004 -15.68 -83.03 -24.80
CA TRP A 1004 -16.08 -84.09 -23.86
C TRP A 1004 -16.77 -83.54 -22.60
N ASP A 1005 -17.55 -84.39 -21.90
CA ASP A 1005 -18.33 -84.00 -20.73
C ASP A 1005 -17.44 -83.79 -19.48
N THR A 1006 -17.21 -82.51 -19.16
CA THR A 1006 -16.40 -82.08 -18.01
C THR A 1006 -17.08 -82.31 -16.65
N GLY A 1007 -18.38 -82.61 -16.62
CA GLY A 1007 -19.15 -82.86 -15.39
C GLY A 1007 -19.10 -84.30 -14.89
N SER A 1008 -18.81 -85.28 -15.76
CA SER A 1008 -18.90 -86.70 -15.43
C SER A 1008 -17.58 -87.48 -15.50
N TYR A 1009 -16.48 -86.86 -15.94
CA TYR A 1009 -15.20 -87.56 -16.11
C TYR A 1009 -14.64 -88.13 -14.79
N LYS A 1010 -13.91 -89.25 -14.91
CA LYS A 1010 -13.22 -89.88 -13.78
C LYS A 1010 -11.73 -89.51 -13.80
N LEU A 1011 -11.31 -88.63 -12.89
CA LEU A 1011 -9.90 -88.25 -12.73
C LEU A 1011 -9.04 -89.45 -12.31
N LYS A 1012 -7.94 -89.69 -13.04
CA LYS A 1012 -6.92 -90.70 -12.71
C LYS A 1012 -5.68 -90.10 -12.08
N GLY A 1013 -5.29 -88.88 -12.45
CA GLY A 1013 -4.16 -88.22 -11.81
C GLY A 1013 -3.77 -86.89 -12.42
N ILE A 1014 -2.88 -86.19 -11.70
CA ILE A 1014 -2.28 -84.91 -12.08
C ILE A 1014 -0.76 -85.05 -11.93
N TYR A 1015 0.00 -84.65 -12.95
CA TYR A 1015 1.43 -84.99 -13.03
C TYR A 1015 2.31 -83.80 -13.44
N SER A 1016 3.52 -83.72 -12.89
CA SER A 1016 4.60 -82.87 -13.41
C SER A 1016 5.34 -83.52 -14.59
N SER A 1017 5.29 -84.86 -14.69
CA SER A 1017 5.76 -85.70 -15.79
C SER A 1017 4.80 -86.87 -15.95
N LEU A 1018 4.34 -87.16 -17.18
CA LEU A 1018 3.51 -88.34 -17.43
C LEU A 1018 4.30 -89.64 -17.15
N PRO A 1019 3.67 -90.68 -16.59
CA PRO A 1019 4.33 -91.94 -16.27
C PRO A 1019 4.25 -93.02 -17.36
N PHE A 1020 3.65 -92.74 -18.51
CA PHE A 1020 3.39 -93.69 -19.61
C PHE A 1020 3.53 -93.06 -20.98
#